data_AF-A0A9K3LYG2-F1
#
_entry.id   AF-A0A9K3LYG2-F1
#
_cell.length_a   1.000
_cell.length_b   1.000
_cell.length_c   1.000
_cell.angle_alpha   90.00
_cell.angle_beta   90.00
_cell.angle_gamma   90.00
#
_symmetry.space_group_name_H-M   'P 1'
#
loop_
_entity.id
_entity.type
_entity.pdbx_description
1 polymer ?
#
loop_
_entity_poly.entity_id
_entity_poly.type
_entity_poly.pdbx_seq_one_letter_code
_entity_poly.pdbx_strand_id
1 'polypeptide(L)'
;MNFVASLLETTTTTSIAVRRFRKPFTTVATTSGTILYNQTIASGIRGGDRNRMKLMVGVRSFHISTTTVAAASLSCLLFANIPNPSTVLALQNTISITRSTMSSSSSSSSSLSTASSFTQPTTTNIGSLSSLVLDNSWPRELSRETSENLLKSRDLEGLSENDDNRTRRPVFNGHYVLVQPTGLPNPKRVLVSDDVAYNLLQLTPEQVQSDEFVQWVSGNLVLAETWATPYALSIMGSRYTSNCPYGTGNGYGDGRAISIAEFHGYELQLKGAGKTPFHRGADGRAVLRSSIREYLASEAMHYLGVPTTRALSLVTSETLTVQRPWYSDDAVLRIPDIDDVRLAQYPEEQRKQIIQQMRTTQKADPNILISEHCAITCRVSSSFVRIGHIDLFARRVEKQSLQQQMSDQGSDDDDDNDIPRYDTSSQEWKELEQIIWHACKREYKTDAYDPYIATNDLEGAATKFLELAAFKIADMVTGWVRVGFAQGNFNADNCLVGGKTMDYGPFGWMEEYSPLFAKWTGSGQHFGFLNQPTAGIVNYQVLVESVVPVIAAARRGKAANPEQLVEEFMMKAKVIFEQKIDGVFNVKLGFPSDADVGEELWDALQPLIRQSRTDWTLFWRQLTYVMRDMPDLSSEDYEGMMNRLEGGEEEESNNNTTDSSPFYEPLTPEQRRAFVSWIKDWRQVLQASQLSSDEIYQRMKTANPKYVLREWMLVDAYTAAANGDYSILKDLSELIQHPYEEGTAEETASYFRRAPESSHARGGTAFMS
;
A
#
# COMPACT_ATOMS: atom_id res chain seq x y z
N MET A 1 -66.20 7.97 40.40
CA MET A 1 -64.96 7.26 40.78
C MET A 1 -64.05 7.32 39.56
N ASN A 2 -63.40 8.45 39.31
CA ASN A 2 -62.17 8.97 39.97
C ASN A 2 -60.95 8.09 39.69
N PHE A 3 -59.80 8.61 39.23
CA PHE A 3 -59.49 9.93 38.67
C PHE A 3 -58.08 9.85 38.04
N VAL A 4 -57.86 10.72 37.05
CA VAL A 4 -56.61 11.09 36.38
C VAL A 4 -55.72 11.96 37.32
N ALA A 5 -54.42 12.06 37.04
CA ALA A 5 -53.46 13.15 37.40
C ALA A 5 -52.55 13.06 38.66
N SER A 6 -51.25 13.30 38.42
CA SER A 6 -50.14 13.82 39.27
C SER A 6 -48.84 13.10 38.85
N LEU A 7 -47.77 13.62 38.24
CA LEU A 7 -47.15 14.96 38.12
C LEU A 7 -47.07 15.74 39.43
N LEU A 8 -45.93 15.59 40.14
CA LEU A 8 -45.09 16.68 40.66
C LEU A 8 -43.84 16.12 41.38
N GLU A 9 -42.72 16.84 41.20
CA GLU A 9 -41.57 16.96 42.10
C GLU A 9 -40.52 15.83 42.18
N THR A 10 -39.42 16.02 41.45
CA THR A 10 -38.10 16.29 42.07
C THR A 10 -37.10 16.76 41.01
N THR A 11 -37.15 18.05 40.72
CA THR A 11 -36.08 18.78 40.02
C THR A 11 -35.02 19.20 41.04
N THR A 12 -33.78 18.74 40.87
CA THR A 12 -32.61 19.41 41.43
C THR A 12 -31.73 19.86 40.26
N THR A 13 -31.83 21.14 39.96
CA THR A 13 -31.17 21.83 38.86
C THR A 13 -29.69 22.03 39.19
N THR A 14 -28.78 21.43 38.43
CA THR A 14 -27.39 21.91 38.32
C THR A 14 -27.27 22.61 36.98
N SER A 15 -27.03 23.93 37.00
CA SER A 15 -26.96 24.76 35.80
C SER A 15 -25.70 24.46 34.99
N ILE A 16 -25.87 24.00 33.76
CA ILE A 16 -24.84 24.11 32.72
C ILE A 16 -25.16 25.36 31.91
N ALA A 17 -24.27 26.35 32.00
CA ALA A 17 -24.34 27.59 31.26
C ALA A 17 -24.07 27.31 29.76
N VAL A 18 -25.12 27.30 28.94
CA VAL A 18 -25.00 27.32 27.48
C VAL A 18 -24.60 28.73 27.05
N ARG A 19 -23.29 28.93 26.79
CA ARG A 19 -22.78 30.15 26.17
C ARG A 19 -23.04 30.08 24.66
N ARG A 20 -24.13 30.73 24.22
CA ARG A 20 -24.41 30.97 22.79
C ARG A 20 -23.33 31.88 22.19
N PHE A 21 -22.45 31.33 21.36
CA PHE A 21 -21.70 32.12 20.38
C PHE A 21 -22.43 32.08 19.04
N ARG A 22 -22.99 33.24 18.64
CA ARG A 22 -23.54 33.48 17.31
C ARG A 22 -22.38 33.59 16.32
N LYS A 23 -22.27 32.69 15.35
CA LYS A 23 -21.48 32.91 14.13
C LYS A 23 -22.24 33.90 13.21
N PRO A 24 -21.61 34.97 12.68
CA PRO A 24 -22.15 35.68 11.53
C PRO A 24 -21.79 34.92 10.25
N PHE A 25 -22.79 34.63 9.42
CA PHE A 25 -22.59 34.21 8.04
C PHE A 25 -21.95 35.36 7.26
N THR A 26 -20.74 35.15 6.73
CA THR A 26 -20.14 36.02 5.74
C THR A 26 -20.22 35.30 4.40
N THR A 27 -21.14 35.75 3.55
CA THR A 27 -21.32 35.25 2.19
C THR A 27 -20.12 35.68 1.35
N VAL A 28 -19.24 34.75 0.97
CA VAL A 28 -18.24 34.97 -0.09
C VAL A 28 -18.77 34.30 -1.34
N ALA A 29 -19.05 35.11 -2.36
CA ALA A 29 -19.51 34.69 -3.66
C ALA A 29 -18.44 33.85 -4.38
N THR A 30 -18.68 32.54 -4.54
CA THR A 30 -17.93 31.71 -5.48
C THR A 30 -18.37 32.06 -6.89
N THR A 31 -17.48 32.69 -7.65
CA THR A 31 -17.66 32.92 -9.08
C THR A 31 -17.33 31.63 -9.82
N SER A 32 -18.32 31.03 -10.48
CA SER A 32 -18.16 29.83 -11.29
C SER A 32 -17.27 30.11 -12.50
N GLY A 33 -16.01 29.69 -12.43
CA GLY A 33 -15.08 29.64 -13.55
C GLY A 33 -14.95 28.22 -14.09
N THR A 34 -15.63 27.94 -15.20
CA THR A 34 -15.44 26.71 -15.99
C THR A 34 -14.02 26.73 -16.58
N ILE A 35 -13.12 25.90 -16.05
CA ILE A 35 -11.80 25.66 -16.67
C ILE A 35 -11.89 24.39 -17.52
N LEU A 36 -11.87 24.59 -18.84
CA LEU A 36 -11.75 23.54 -19.84
C LEU A 36 -10.34 22.93 -19.77
N TYR A 37 -10.27 21.62 -19.52
CA TYR A 37 -9.05 20.82 -19.68
C TYR A 37 -8.70 20.68 -21.17
N ASN A 38 -7.61 21.30 -21.61
CA ASN A 38 -6.96 21.00 -22.89
C ASN A 38 -5.65 20.24 -22.60
N GLN A 39 -5.66 18.92 -22.70
CA GLN A 39 -4.43 18.14 -22.84
C GLN A 39 -3.98 18.22 -24.30
N THR A 40 -2.91 18.97 -24.56
CA THR A 40 -2.23 18.95 -25.86
C THR A 40 -1.28 17.75 -25.90
N ILE A 41 -1.69 16.65 -26.54
CA ILE A 41 -0.79 15.58 -26.95
C ILE A 41 -0.06 16.05 -28.21
N ALA A 42 1.23 16.32 -28.08
CA ALA A 42 2.12 16.51 -29.22
C ALA A 42 2.37 15.15 -29.88
N SER A 43 1.67 14.87 -30.98
CA SER A 43 2.06 13.82 -31.93
C SER A 43 2.28 14.48 -33.30
N GLY A 44 3.53 14.53 -33.72
CA GLY A 44 3.87 14.78 -35.11
C GLY A 44 3.82 13.48 -35.87
N ILE A 45 2.99 13.39 -36.92
CA ILE A 45 3.25 12.76 -38.23
C ILE A 45 2.02 13.03 -39.12
N ARG A 46 2.32 13.32 -40.39
CA ARG A 46 1.43 13.86 -41.42
C ARG A 46 0.54 12.78 -42.08
N GLY A 47 -0.68 13.18 -42.44
CA GLY A 47 -1.29 12.85 -43.74
C GLY A 47 -2.51 11.90 -43.75
N GLY A 48 -3.68 12.45 -44.14
CA GLY A 48 -4.86 11.78 -44.74
C GLY A 48 -5.58 10.71 -43.87
N ASP A 49 -6.89 10.64 -43.71
CA ASP A 49 -7.97 11.01 -44.61
C ASP A 49 -9.29 11.11 -43.79
N ARG A 50 -10.27 11.84 -44.32
CA ARG A 50 -11.56 12.15 -43.67
C ARG A 50 -12.48 10.91 -43.64
N ASN A 51 -13.03 10.55 -42.48
CA ASN A 51 -14.46 10.18 -42.39
C ASN A 51 -15.01 10.27 -40.96
N ARG A 52 -16.20 10.87 -40.86
CA ARG A 52 -16.94 11.21 -39.64
C ARG A 52 -17.61 9.97 -39.03
N MET A 53 -17.48 9.79 -37.72
CA MET A 53 -18.44 9.04 -36.90
C MET A 53 -18.75 9.88 -35.65
N LYS A 54 -20.04 10.18 -35.43
CA LYS A 54 -20.55 10.96 -34.30
C LYS A 54 -20.53 10.08 -33.04
N LEU A 55 -19.85 10.51 -31.98
CA LEU A 55 -19.98 9.94 -30.64
C LEU A 55 -20.81 10.92 -29.79
N MET A 56 -22.00 10.50 -29.36
CA MET A 56 -22.81 11.20 -28.36
C MET A 56 -22.23 10.89 -26.98
N VAL A 57 -21.63 11.88 -26.33
CA VAL A 57 -21.27 11.81 -24.90
C VAL A 57 -22.42 12.44 -24.13
N GLY A 58 -23.22 11.61 -23.46
CA GLY A 58 -24.23 12.07 -22.50
C GLY A 58 -23.56 12.30 -21.14
N VAL A 59 -23.40 13.56 -20.74
CA VAL A 59 -23.02 13.94 -19.38
C VAL A 59 -24.32 14.07 -18.57
N ARG A 60 -24.58 13.15 -17.64
CA ARG A 60 -25.64 13.31 -16.63
C ARG A 60 -25.07 14.09 -15.44
N SER A 61 -25.48 15.34 -15.29
CA SER A 61 -25.25 16.16 -14.10
C SER A 61 -26.30 15.83 -13.04
N PHE A 62 -25.90 15.31 -11.88
CA PHE A 62 -26.80 15.19 -10.73
C PHE A 62 -26.82 16.51 -9.94
N HIS A 63 -28.02 17.06 -9.73
CA HIS A 63 -28.30 18.12 -8.76
C HIS A 63 -28.90 17.44 -7.51
N ILE A 64 -28.24 17.61 -6.35
CA ILE A 64 -28.80 17.18 -5.06
C ILE A 64 -29.30 18.43 -4.33
N SER A 65 -30.60 18.45 -4.05
CA SER A 65 -31.25 19.44 -3.19
C SER A 65 -30.96 19.09 -1.73
N THR A 66 -30.39 20.03 -0.98
CA THR A 66 -30.18 19.93 0.47
C THR A 66 -31.52 19.77 1.18
N THR A 67 -31.79 18.57 1.69
CA THR A 67 -32.87 18.34 2.65
C THR A 67 -32.26 17.94 3.98
N THR A 68 -32.56 18.73 5.00
CA THR A 68 -32.14 18.59 6.39
C THR A 68 -32.58 17.23 6.94
N VAL A 69 -31.65 16.33 7.25
CA VAL A 69 -31.94 15.10 8.00
C VAL A 69 -31.63 15.36 9.47
N ALA A 70 -32.65 15.24 10.31
CA ALA A 70 -32.55 15.30 11.76
C ALA A 70 -31.73 14.10 12.26
N ALA A 71 -30.73 14.36 13.10
CA ALA A 71 -29.94 13.36 13.78
C ALA A 71 -30.84 12.48 14.67
N ALA A 72 -30.93 11.19 14.33
CA ALA A 72 -31.41 10.16 15.22
C ALA A 72 -30.18 9.40 15.74
N SER A 73 -29.89 9.57 17.03
CA SER A 73 -28.89 8.81 17.77
C SER A 73 -29.22 7.32 17.71
N LEU A 74 -28.48 6.56 16.91
CA LEU A 74 -28.49 5.10 16.97
C LEU A 74 -27.22 4.65 17.71
N SER A 75 -27.37 4.37 19.00
CA SER A 75 -26.35 3.69 19.79
C SER A 75 -26.13 2.28 19.23
N CYS A 76 -25.09 2.08 18.43
CA CYS A 76 -24.58 0.75 18.12
C CYS A 76 -23.65 0.28 19.26
N LEU A 77 -24.26 -0.29 20.29
CA LEU A 77 -23.60 -1.26 21.15
C LEU A 77 -23.55 -2.58 20.38
N LEU A 78 -22.45 -2.87 19.69
CA LEU A 78 -21.96 -4.21 19.35
C LEU A 78 -20.52 -4.06 18.82
N PHE A 79 -19.63 -4.93 19.30
CA PHE A 79 -18.17 -4.98 19.07
C PHE A 79 -17.29 -4.12 20.00
N ALA A 80 -17.44 -4.34 21.31
CA ALA A 80 -16.31 -4.24 22.23
C ALA A 80 -15.69 -5.64 22.42
N ASN A 81 -14.37 -5.73 22.25
CA ASN A 81 -13.43 -6.84 22.50
C ASN A 81 -12.76 -7.41 21.25
N ILE A 82 -11.79 -6.66 20.74
CA ILE A 82 -10.60 -7.23 20.09
C ILE A 82 -9.41 -6.80 20.95
N PRO A 83 -8.61 -7.73 21.51
CA PRO A 83 -7.47 -7.32 22.34
C PRO A 83 -6.37 -6.69 21.48
N ASN A 84 -5.84 -5.61 22.02
CA ASN A 84 -4.64 -4.90 21.58
C ASN A 84 -3.45 -5.91 21.44
N PRO A 85 -2.70 -5.92 20.33
CA PRO A 85 -1.51 -6.78 20.19
C PRO A 85 -0.33 -6.16 20.93
N SER A 86 -0.38 -6.15 22.26
CA SER A 86 0.71 -5.70 23.14
C SER A 86 0.58 -6.30 24.54
N THR A 87 0.42 -7.62 24.65
CA THR A 87 0.62 -8.36 25.92
C THR A 87 0.74 -9.88 25.66
N VAL A 88 1.83 -10.31 25.01
CA VAL A 88 2.34 -11.70 25.14
C VAL A 88 3.87 -11.61 25.16
N LEU A 89 4.43 -11.07 26.22
CA LEU A 89 5.86 -11.16 26.54
C LEU A 89 6.06 -10.89 28.04
N ALA A 90 5.53 -11.76 28.89
CA ALA A 90 5.99 -11.94 30.25
C ALA A 90 5.44 -13.26 30.82
N LEU A 91 6.32 -14.01 31.50
CA LEU A 91 6.11 -15.27 32.22
C LEU A 91 6.20 -16.56 31.38
N GLN A 92 7.42 -17.08 31.24
CA GLN A 92 7.85 -18.28 32.00
C GLN A 92 9.34 -18.58 31.71
N ASN A 93 10.22 -17.97 32.50
CA ASN A 93 11.59 -18.46 32.70
C ASN A 93 11.67 -19.00 34.13
N THR A 94 11.74 -20.31 34.28
CA THR A 94 12.32 -20.94 35.48
C THR A 94 13.07 -22.19 35.03
N ILE A 95 14.34 -22.00 34.71
CA ILE A 95 15.30 -23.08 34.48
C ILE A 95 15.76 -23.57 35.86
N SER A 96 15.34 -24.78 36.22
CA SER A 96 15.96 -25.52 37.33
C SER A 96 17.15 -26.31 36.80
N ILE A 97 18.35 -25.80 37.10
CA ILE A 97 19.62 -26.47 36.92
C ILE A 97 19.71 -27.62 37.93
N THR A 98 19.79 -28.87 37.46
CA THR A 98 20.34 -29.98 38.26
C THR A 98 21.61 -30.51 37.59
N ARG A 99 22.74 -30.17 38.21
CA ARG A 99 24.02 -30.84 38.03
C ARG A 99 23.89 -32.29 38.50
N SER A 100 24.29 -33.24 37.68
CA SER A 100 24.84 -34.51 38.17
C SER A 100 26.18 -34.79 37.49
N THR A 101 27.14 -35.08 38.35
CA THR A 101 28.56 -35.24 38.12
C THR A 101 28.92 -36.70 37.84
N MET A 102 29.83 -36.87 36.88
CA MET A 102 30.93 -37.87 36.79
C MET A 102 30.61 -39.37 36.87
N SER A 103 31.07 -40.13 35.86
CA SER A 103 32.31 -40.92 36.02
C SER A 103 32.77 -41.54 34.72
N SER A 104 34.09 -41.50 34.53
CA SER A 104 34.88 -42.17 33.51
C SER A 104 35.19 -43.61 33.94
N SER A 105 35.11 -44.57 33.02
CA SER A 105 35.94 -45.78 33.09
C SER A 105 36.30 -46.28 31.69
N SER A 106 37.57 -46.63 31.55
CA SER A 106 38.23 -47.20 30.39
C SER A 106 38.29 -48.73 30.50
N SER A 107 38.26 -49.46 29.38
CA SER A 107 39.26 -50.50 29.00
C SER A 107 38.80 -51.49 27.91
N SER A 108 39.65 -51.61 26.88
CA SER A 108 40.12 -52.80 26.12
C SER A 108 39.19 -53.91 25.59
N SER A 109 39.15 -53.98 24.24
CA SER A 109 39.37 -55.12 23.33
C SER A 109 38.86 -56.54 23.66
N SER A 110 38.02 -57.11 22.79
CA SER A 110 38.38 -58.26 21.92
C SER A 110 37.21 -58.65 20.99
N SER A 111 37.58 -59.19 19.83
CA SER A 111 36.76 -59.58 18.67
C SER A 111 35.78 -60.73 18.92
N LEU A 112 34.59 -60.70 18.30
CA LEU A 112 34.03 -61.85 17.58
C LEU A 112 32.97 -61.41 16.56
N SER A 113 33.03 -62.05 15.40
CA SER A 113 32.24 -61.81 14.20
C SER A 113 30.80 -62.29 14.30
N THR A 114 29.84 -61.46 13.88
CA THR A 114 28.58 -61.93 13.30
C THR A 114 28.05 -60.89 12.33
N ALA A 115 27.94 -61.29 11.07
CA ALA A 115 27.33 -60.50 10.02
C ALA A 115 25.80 -60.45 10.24
N SER A 116 25.26 -59.25 10.43
CA SER A 116 23.84 -58.98 10.25
C SER A 116 23.70 -57.55 9.73
N SER A 117 23.09 -57.45 8.55
CA SER A 117 22.73 -56.26 7.79
C SER A 117 22.48 -54.99 8.63
N PHE A 118 23.41 -54.04 8.55
CA PHE A 118 23.13 -52.64 8.86
C PHE A 118 22.31 -52.05 7.72
N THR A 119 21.00 -51.96 7.89
CA THR A 119 20.26 -50.81 7.34
C THR A 119 20.81 -49.57 8.04
N GLN A 120 21.57 -48.76 7.30
CA GLN A 120 21.85 -47.38 7.66
C GLN A 120 20.52 -46.72 8.03
N PRO A 121 20.39 -46.06 9.19
CA PRO A 121 19.28 -45.14 9.38
C PRO A 121 19.45 -44.07 8.31
N THR A 122 18.51 -44.01 7.37
CA THR A 122 18.39 -42.90 6.43
C THR A 122 18.41 -41.63 7.27
N THR A 123 19.51 -40.89 7.22
CA THR A 123 19.55 -39.50 7.62
C THR A 123 18.49 -38.81 6.79
N THR A 124 17.30 -38.62 7.36
CA THR A 124 16.33 -37.68 6.83
C THR A 124 17.09 -36.38 6.70
N ASN A 125 17.16 -35.89 5.47
CA ASN A 125 17.92 -34.70 5.11
C ASN A 125 17.11 -33.49 5.63
N ILE A 126 17.14 -33.26 6.94
CA ILE A 126 16.32 -32.27 7.67
C ILE A 126 16.56 -30.84 7.13
N GLY A 127 17.69 -30.61 6.44
CA GLY A 127 18.03 -29.33 5.81
C GLY A 127 17.60 -29.16 4.34
N SER A 128 16.96 -30.14 3.69
CA SER A 128 16.56 -29.99 2.28
C SER A 128 15.23 -29.25 2.13
N LEU A 129 15.08 -28.45 1.09
CA LEU A 129 13.81 -27.81 0.76
C LEU A 129 12.76 -28.78 0.21
N SER A 130 13.17 -29.96 -0.25
CA SER A 130 12.24 -30.97 -0.75
C SER A 130 11.32 -31.55 0.34
N SER A 131 11.59 -31.27 1.61
CA SER A 131 10.73 -31.67 2.73
C SER A 131 9.55 -30.73 2.96
N LEU A 132 9.48 -29.58 2.28
CA LEU A 132 8.40 -28.63 2.44
C LEU A 132 7.08 -29.20 1.90
N VAL A 133 6.02 -29.07 2.70
CA VAL A 133 4.66 -29.42 2.30
C VAL A 133 4.01 -28.17 1.73
N LEU A 134 3.77 -28.18 0.42
CA LEU A 134 3.23 -27.02 -0.30
C LEU A 134 1.70 -27.07 -0.37
N ASP A 135 1.07 -25.95 -0.01
CA ASP A 135 -0.37 -25.70 -0.10
C ASP A 135 -0.79 -25.45 -1.55
N ASN A 136 -0.11 -24.54 -2.26
CA ASN A 136 -0.38 -24.16 -3.66
C ASN A 136 -1.89 -24.07 -3.98
N SER A 137 -2.62 -23.22 -3.25
CA SER A 137 -4.07 -23.14 -3.32
C SER A 137 -4.60 -22.67 -4.67
N TRP A 138 -3.84 -21.87 -5.44
CA TRP A 138 -4.18 -21.54 -6.83
C TRP A 138 -4.31 -22.80 -7.71
N PRO A 139 -3.25 -23.62 -7.91
CA PRO A 139 -3.40 -24.88 -8.64
C PRO A 139 -4.43 -25.86 -8.09
N ARG A 140 -4.63 -25.86 -6.76
CA ARG A 140 -5.51 -26.81 -6.08
C ARG A 140 -7.01 -26.45 -6.20
N GLU A 141 -7.33 -25.17 -6.19
CA GLU A 141 -8.71 -24.68 -5.99
C GLU A 141 -9.25 -23.87 -7.18
N LEU A 142 -8.37 -23.33 -8.02
CA LEU A 142 -8.75 -22.47 -9.14
C LEU A 142 -8.50 -23.16 -10.49
N SER A 143 -9.25 -22.69 -11.48
CA SER A 143 -9.19 -23.23 -12.84
C SER A 143 -7.95 -22.72 -13.59
N ARG A 144 -7.11 -23.64 -14.08
CA ARG A 144 -6.05 -23.35 -15.07
C ARG A 144 -6.67 -22.92 -16.41
N GLU A 145 -5.95 -22.12 -17.19
CA GLU A 145 -6.24 -21.93 -18.61
C GLU A 145 -6.46 -23.27 -19.36
N THR A 146 -7.49 -23.33 -20.20
CA THR A 146 -7.82 -24.54 -20.97
C THR A 146 -6.87 -24.76 -22.15
N SER A 147 -6.66 -26.03 -22.52
CA SER A 147 -5.80 -26.37 -23.68
C SER A 147 -6.33 -25.79 -24.99
N GLU A 148 -7.66 -25.74 -25.17
CA GLU A 148 -8.30 -25.09 -26.31
C GLU A 148 -7.98 -23.59 -26.36
N ASN A 149 -8.03 -22.91 -25.21
CA ASN A 149 -7.67 -21.51 -25.13
C ASN A 149 -6.20 -21.28 -25.50
N LEU A 150 -5.31 -22.12 -24.98
CA LEU A 150 -3.89 -22.05 -25.29
C LEU A 150 -3.61 -22.22 -26.79
N LEU A 151 -4.23 -23.21 -27.44
CA LEU A 151 -4.10 -23.43 -28.88
C LEU A 151 -4.60 -22.22 -29.67
N LYS A 152 -5.80 -21.73 -29.36
CA LYS A 152 -6.36 -20.52 -29.98
C LYS A 152 -5.43 -19.32 -29.83
N SER A 153 -4.90 -19.08 -28.64
CA SER A 153 -3.98 -17.95 -28.39
C SER A 153 -2.65 -18.09 -29.13
N ARG A 154 -2.14 -19.32 -29.30
CA ARG A 154 -0.94 -19.60 -30.09
C ARG A 154 -1.18 -19.39 -31.57
N ASP A 155 -2.31 -19.84 -32.10
CA ASP A 155 -2.67 -19.66 -33.51
C ASP A 155 -2.81 -18.16 -33.85
N LEU A 156 -3.42 -17.38 -32.96
CA LEU A 156 -3.58 -15.93 -33.13
C LEU A 156 -2.24 -15.19 -33.24
N GLU A 157 -1.23 -15.63 -32.47
CA GLU A 157 0.10 -15.00 -32.43
C GLU A 157 1.14 -15.72 -33.32
N GLY A 158 0.75 -16.81 -34.00
CA GLY A 158 1.66 -17.62 -34.83
C GLY A 158 2.77 -18.32 -34.05
N LEU A 159 2.48 -18.79 -32.83
CA LEU A 159 3.45 -19.40 -31.93
C LEU A 159 3.66 -20.89 -32.20
N SER A 160 4.85 -21.40 -31.85
CA SER A 160 5.14 -22.84 -31.90
C SER A 160 4.29 -23.62 -30.90
N GLU A 161 3.98 -24.88 -31.22
CA GLU A 161 3.35 -25.83 -30.27
C GLU A 161 4.18 -26.03 -28.98
N ASN A 162 5.49 -25.79 -29.05
CA ASN A 162 6.42 -25.91 -27.92
C ASN A 162 6.65 -24.59 -27.16
N ASP A 163 5.90 -23.52 -27.45
CA ASP A 163 6.02 -22.26 -26.69
C ASP A 163 5.73 -22.49 -25.19
N ASP A 164 6.65 -22.06 -24.33
CA ASP A 164 6.63 -22.32 -22.89
C ASP A 164 5.97 -21.20 -22.07
N ASN A 165 5.06 -20.43 -22.69
CA ASN A 165 4.41 -19.25 -22.13
C ASN A 165 5.36 -18.08 -21.82
N ARG A 166 6.54 -18.02 -22.45
CA ARG A 166 7.43 -16.84 -22.37
C ARG A 166 7.21 -15.81 -23.47
N THR A 167 6.38 -16.13 -24.46
CA THR A 167 5.95 -15.19 -25.49
C THR A 167 4.62 -14.54 -25.10
N ARG A 168 4.46 -13.24 -25.40
CA ARG A 168 3.18 -12.56 -25.18
C ARG A 168 2.07 -13.26 -25.98
N ARG A 169 0.91 -13.45 -25.35
CA ARG A 169 -0.33 -13.91 -25.99
C ARG A 169 -1.54 -13.54 -25.12
N PRO A 170 -2.76 -13.45 -25.68
CA PRO A 170 -3.95 -13.26 -24.87
C PRO A 170 -4.29 -14.53 -24.05
N VAL A 171 -4.91 -14.35 -22.89
CA VAL A 171 -5.42 -15.42 -22.02
C VAL A 171 -6.91 -15.15 -21.77
N PHE A 172 -7.80 -15.88 -22.44
CA PHE A 172 -9.23 -15.57 -22.43
C PHE A 172 -10.00 -16.27 -21.31
N ASN A 173 -9.46 -17.35 -20.75
CA ASN A 173 -10.06 -18.08 -19.63
C ASN A 173 -8.98 -18.56 -18.64
N GLY A 174 -9.43 -19.09 -17.50
CA GLY A 174 -8.58 -19.54 -16.43
C GLY A 174 -8.12 -18.39 -15.51
N HIS A 175 -7.81 -18.78 -14.27
CA HIS A 175 -7.31 -17.89 -13.22
C HIS A 175 -5.80 -17.73 -13.26
N TYR A 176 -5.10 -18.70 -13.83
CA TYR A 176 -3.66 -18.69 -13.92
C TYR A 176 -3.18 -19.48 -15.14
N VAL A 177 -1.95 -19.18 -15.54
CA VAL A 177 -1.19 -19.93 -16.54
C VAL A 177 0.06 -20.50 -15.89
N LEU A 178 0.40 -21.74 -16.22
CA LEU A 178 1.67 -22.32 -15.79
C LEU A 178 2.83 -21.67 -16.56
N VAL A 179 3.84 -21.21 -15.83
CA VAL A 179 5.03 -20.55 -16.39
C VAL A 179 6.25 -20.99 -15.61
N GLN A 180 7.35 -21.29 -16.31
CA GLN A 180 8.61 -21.66 -15.66
C GLN A 180 9.49 -20.43 -15.45
N PRO A 181 9.97 -20.17 -14.21
CA PRO A 181 10.93 -19.12 -13.93
C PRO A 181 12.15 -19.21 -14.87
N THR A 182 12.67 -18.06 -15.25
CA THR A 182 13.97 -17.92 -15.88
C THR A 182 14.95 -17.49 -14.80
N GLY A 183 15.70 -18.45 -14.25
CA GLY A 183 16.65 -18.20 -13.18
C GLY A 183 17.69 -17.11 -13.46
N LEU A 184 18.34 -16.62 -12.41
CA LEU A 184 19.51 -15.76 -12.51
C LEU A 184 20.78 -16.62 -12.67
N PRO A 185 21.67 -16.30 -13.64
CA PRO A 185 22.97 -16.94 -13.70
C PRO A 185 23.86 -16.41 -12.55
N ASN A 186 24.67 -17.27 -11.95
CA ASN A 186 25.54 -16.95 -10.81
C ASN A 186 24.82 -16.11 -9.73
N PRO A 187 23.76 -16.67 -9.10
CA PRO A 187 22.96 -15.93 -8.14
C PRO A 187 23.75 -15.70 -6.84
N LYS A 188 23.74 -14.46 -6.37
CA LYS A 188 24.34 -14.04 -5.10
C LYS A 188 23.26 -13.51 -4.16
N ARG A 189 23.14 -14.12 -2.99
CA ARG A 189 22.28 -13.66 -1.90
C ARG A 189 22.80 -12.31 -1.36
N VAL A 190 21.93 -11.30 -1.34
CA VAL A 190 22.23 -9.96 -0.82
C VAL A 190 21.63 -9.79 0.58
N LEU A 191 20.33 -10.03 0.73
CA LEU A 191 19.61 -9.97 2.00
C LEU A 191 18.59 -11.11 2.11
N VAL A 192 18.29 -11.50 3.35
CA VAL A 192 17.17 -12.38 3.73
C VAL A 192 16.53 -11.80 4.99
N SER A 193 15.19 -11.83 5.05
CA SER A 193 14.45 -11.41 6.23
C SER A 193 14.27 -12.60 7.15
N ASP A 194 14.96 -12.58 8.29
CA ASP A 194 14.88 -13.64 9.30
C ASP A 194 13.46 -13.78 9.86
N ASP A 195 12.75 -12.66 10.04
CA ASP A 195 11.36 -12.67 10.49
C ASP A 195 10.45 -13.40 9.48
N VAL A 196 10.60 -13.11 8.18
CA VAL A 196 9.81 -13.78 7.14
C VAL A 196 10.20 -15.25 7.04
N ALA A 197 11.50 -15.56 7.05
CA ALA A 197 11.98 -16.93 6.86
C ALA A 197 11.60 -17.83 8.04
N TYR A 198 11.87 -17.41 9.28
CA TYR A 198 11.74 -18.26 10.46
C TYR A 198 10.37 -18.13 11.12
N ASN A 199 9.78 -16.93 11.20
CA ASN A 199 8.51 -16.74 11.90
C ASN A 199 7.31 -16.95 10.99
N LEU A 200 7.30 -16.38 9.77
CA LEU A 200 6.16 -16.54 8.86
C LEU A 200 6.18 -17.88 8.13
N LEU A 201 7.32 -18.23 7.55
CA LEU A 201 7.44 -19.42 6.69
C LEU A 201 7.91 -20.67 7.43
N GLN A 202 8.38 -20.53 8.68
CA GLN A 202 8.87 -21.64 9.51
C GLN A 202 9.96 -22.46 8.83
N LEU A 203 10.81 -21.81 8.03
CA LEU A 203 12.01 -22.43 7.49
C LEU A 203 13.04 -22.65 8.60
N THR A 204 13.90 -23.65 8.46
CA THR A 204 15.01 -23.87 9.39
C THR A 204 16.23 -23.03 9.00
N PRO A 205 17.13 -22.68 9.95
CA PRO A 205 18.41 -22.03 9.63
C PRO A 205 19.21 -22.80 8.58
N GLU A 206 19.22 -24.13 8.64
CA GLU A 206 19.92 -24.99 7.69
C GLU A 206 19.35 -24.84 6.27
N GLN A 207 18.02 -24.80 6.13
CA GLN A 207 17.36 -24.57 4.84
C GLN A 207 17.72 -23.20 4.27
N VAL A 208 17.63 -22.12 5.07
CA VAL A 208 17.91 -20.74 4.62
C VAL A 208 19.38 -20.54 4.22
N GLN A 209 20.31 -21.20 4.92
CA GLN A 209 21.74 -21.12 4.64
C GLN A 209 22.16 -21.95 3.42
N SER A 210 21.36 -22.92 3.00
CA SER A 210 21.68 -23.83 1.89
C SER A 210 21.79 -23.14 0.52
N ASP A 211 22.56 -23.75 -0.38
CA ASP A 211 22.61 -23.35 -1.79
C ASP A 211 21.26 -23.59 -2.49
N GLU A 212 20.52 -24.64 -2.07
CA GLU A 212 19.17 -24.93 -2.59
C GLU A 212 18.23 -23.74 -2.41
N PHE A 213 18.28 -23.06 -1.27
CA PHE A 213 17.49 -21.86 -1.01
C PHE A 213 17.82 -20.73 -1.97
N VAL A 214 19.10 -20.43 -2.18
CA VAL A 214 19.51 -19.39 -3.13
C VAL A 214 19.04 -19.74 -4.54
N GLN A 215 19.19 -21.00 -4.98
CA GLN A 215 18.71 -21.44 -6.29
C GLN A 215 17.18 -21.36 -6.40
N TRP A 216 16.44 -21.64 -5.33
CA TRP A 216 14.98 -21.57 -5.33
C TRP A 216 14.48 -20.13 -5.44
N VAL A 217 14.95 -19.25 -4.55
CA VAL A 217 14.53 -17.84 -4.55
C VAL A 217 15.13 -17.01 -5.69
N SER A 218 16.07 -17.57 -6.46
CA SER A 218 16.55 -17.01 -7.73
C SER A 218 15.84 -17.56 -8.97
N GLY A 219 14.91 -18.50 -8.81
CA GLY A 219 14.17 -19.13 -9.91
C GLY A 219 14.96 -20.18 -10.71
N ASN A 220 16.03 -20.74 -10.13
CA ASN A 220 16.86 -21.78 -10.74
C ASN A 220 16.43 -23.19 -10.30
N LEU A 221 15.89 -23.31 -9.08
CA LEU A 221 15.28 -24.53 -8.55
C LEU A 221 13.77 -24.36 -8.50
N VAL A 222 13.04 -25.36 -8.98
CA VAL A 222 11.57 -25.38 -8.99
C VAL A 222 11.12 -26.57 -8.15
N LEU A 223 10.37 -26.30 -7.08
CA LEU A 223 9.91 -27.33 -6.14
C LEU A 223 8.51 -27.88 -6.48
N ALA A 224 7.70 -27.09 -7.21
CA ALA A 224 6.36 -27.46 -7.64
C ALA A 224 5.94 -26.65 -8.88
N GLU A 225 4.71 -26.86 -9.35
CA GLU A 225 4.13 -26.03 -10.40
C GLU A 225 4.17 -24.54 -10.01
N THR A 226 4.58 -23.71 -10.96
CA THR A 226 4.72 -22.26 -10.81
C THR A 226 3.78 -21.56 -11.80
N TRP A 227 3.23 -20.41 -11.41
CA TRP A 227 2.15 -19.77 -12.14
C TRP A 227 2.27 -18.25 -12.22
N ALA A 228 1.59 -17.68 -13.21
CA ALA A 228 1.35 -16.25 -13.35
C ALA A 228 -0.13 -16.01 -13.60
N THR A 229 -0.65 -14.88 -13.16
CA THR A 229 -2.08 -14.59 -13.21
C THR A 229 -2.41 -13.41 -14.14
N PRO A 230 -3.54 -13.45 -14.85
CA PRO A 230 -4.07 -12.30 -15.56
C PRO A 230 -4.83 -11.39 -14.57
N TYR A 231 -4.81 -10.09 -14.79
CA TYR A 231 -5.66 -9.13 -14.09
C TYR A 231 -5.93 -7.91 -14.98
N ALA A 232 -7.00 -7.17 -14.68
CA ALA A 232 -7.40 -5.99 -15.42
C ALA A 232 -6.79 -4.71 -14.84
N LEU A 233 -6.57 -3.71 -15.70
CA LEU A 233 -6.16 -2.38 -15.32
C LEU A 233 -7.39 -1.48 -15.17
N SER A 234 -7.50 -0.80 -14.03
CA SER A 234 -8.41 0.31 -13.79
C SER A 234 -7.65 1.45 -13.11
N ILE A 235 -7.77 2.66 -13.64
CA ILE A 235 -7.08 3.85 -13.13
C ILE A 235 -8.17 4.82 -12.70
N MET A 236 -8.20 5.17 -11.41
CA MET A 236 -9.20 6.08 -10.83
C MET A 236 -10.64 5.70 -11.23
N GLY A 237 -10.99 4.42 -11.06
CA GLY A 237 -12.35 3.92 -11.32
C GLY A 237 -12.66 3.69 -12.81
N SER A 238 -11.83 4.21 -13.70
CA SER A 238 -12.02 4.02 -15.15
C SER A 238 -11.35 2.72 -15.60
N ARG A 239 -12.11 1.89 -16.31
CA ARG A 239 -11.63 0.63 -16.89
C ARG A 239 -10.76 0.89 -18.13
N TYR A 240 -9.54 0.35 -18.17
CA TYR A 240 -8.64 0.47 -19.32
C TYR A 240 -8.40 -0.87 -20.00
N THR A 241 -8.38 -0.86 -21.33
CA THR A 241 -7.95 -1.99 -22.17
C THR A 241 -6.83 -1.63 -23.14
N SER A 242 -6.55 -0.33 -23.35
CA SER A 242 -5.50 0.18 -24.24
C SER A 242 -4.09 -0.31 -23.89
N ASN A 243 -3.84 -0.56 -22.61
CA ASN A 243 -2.53 -1.02 -22.11
C ASN A 243 -2.35 -2.55 -22.26
N CYS A 244 -3.42 -3.26 -22.62
CA CYS A 244 -3.33 -4.63 -23.11
C CYS A 244 -2.89 -4.59 -24.58
N PRO A 245 -1.83 -5.32 -24.99
CA PRO A 245 -1.35 -5.34 -26.38
C PRO A 245 -2.41 -5.72 -27.42
N TYR A 246 -3.47 -6.41 -26.99
CA TYR A 246 -4.56 -6.89 -27.83
C TYR A 246 -5.81 -6.01 -27.78
N GLY A 247 -5.83 -4.95 -26.97
CA GLY A 247 -7.00 -4.08 -26.78
C GLY A 247 -8.21 -4.74 -26.09
N THR A 248 -8.08 -5.98 -25.64
CA THR A 248 -9.18 -6.78 -25.06
C THR A 248 -9.20 -6.80 -23.53
N GLY A 249 -8.16 -6.29 -22.87
CA GLY A 249 -7.94 -6.46 -21.42
C GLY A 249 -7.37 -7.83 -21.01
N ASN A 250 -7.46 -8.86 -21.86
CA ASN A 250 -7.05 -10.25 -21.56
C ASN A 250 -5.54 -10.55 -21.68
N GLY A 251 -4.71 -9.51 -21.86
CA GLY A 251 -3.25 -9.63 -22.01
C GLY A 251 -2.48 -8.82 -20.97
N TYR A 252 -3.17 -8.36 -19.93
CA TYR A 252 -2.58 -7.70 -18.77
C TYR A 252 -2.54 -8.69 -17.59
N GLY A 253 -1.55 -8.56 -16.72
CA GLY A 253 -1.26 -9.56 -15.69
C GLY A 253 0.17 -9.49 -15.20
N ASP A 254 0.60 -10.55 -14.52
CA ASP A 254 1.94 -10.70 -13.94
C ASP A 254 3.03 -10.78 -15.03
N GLY A 255 3.44 -9.64 -15.58
CA GLY A 255 4.36 -9.59 -16.73
C GLY A 255 5.83 -9.86 -16.43
N ARG A 256 6.21 -9.86 -15.15
CA ARG A 256 7.57 -10.13 -14.66
C ARG A 256 7.58 -10.75 -13.27
N ALA A 257 6.44 -11.28 -12.83
CA ALA A 257 6.25 -11.88 -11.53
C ALA A 257 5.78 -13.33 -11.74
N ILE A 258 6.29 -14.26 -10.95
CA ILE A 258 5.93 -15.67 -11.02
C ILE A 258 5.76 -16.18 -9.60
N SER A 259 4.59 -16.72 -9.29
CA SER A 259 4.32 -17.38 -8.01
C SER A 259 4.95 -18.78 -8.04
N ILE A 260 5.71 -19.10 -7.00
CA ILE A 260 6.59 -20.28 -6.97
C ILE A 260 6.19 -21.33 -5.93
N ALA A 261 5.44 -20.92 -4.91
CA ALA A 261 4.97 -21.79 -3.84
C ALA A 261 3.93 -21.07 -3.00
N GLU A 262 3.10 -21.86 -2.32
CA GLU A 262 2.41 -21.44 -1.11
C GLU A 262 2.59 -22.48 -0.03
N PHE A 263 2.80 -22.04 1.20
CA PHE A 263 2.87 -22.91 2.37
C PHE A 263 2.70 -22.07 3.63
N HIS A 264 2.24 -22.68 4.72
CA HIS A 264 1.94 -22.00 5.99
C HIS A 264 0.97 -20.81 5.80
N GLY A 265 0.08 -20.86 4.82
CA GLY A 265 -0.89 -19.80 4.54
C GLY A 265 -0.32 -18.57 3.80
N TYR A 266 0.92 -18.62 3.31
CA TYR A 266 1.56 -17.55 2.55
C TYR A 266 1.91 -17.98 1.13
N GLU A 267 1.71 -17.08 0.18
CA GLU A 267 2.12 -17.19 -1.22
C GLU A 267 3.48 -16.50 -1.43
N LEU A 268 4.38 -17.15 -2.16
CA LEU A 268 5.69 -16.64 -2.54
C LEU A 268 5.71 -16.30 -4.02
N GLN A 269 6.13 -15.07 -4.35
CA GLN A 269 6.18 -14.57 -5.72
C GLN A 269 7.52 -13.92 -6.05
N LEU A 270 8.21 -14.44 -7.08
CA LEU A 270 9.48 -13.91 -7.55
C LEU A 270 9.27 -12.78 -8.55
N LYS A 271 9.71 -11.57 -8.22
CA LYS A 271 9.67 -10.42 -9.15
C LYS A 271 11.02 -10.29 -9.88
N GLY A 272 10.99 -10.33 -11.21
CA GLY A 272 12.18 -10.35 -12.08
C GLY A 272 12.57 -11.75 -12.58
N ALA A 273 11.72 -12.75 -12.35
CA ALA A 273 11.94 -14.15 -12.69
C ALA A 273 11.72 -14.48 -14.18
N GLY A 274 11.71 -13.50 -15.07
CA GLY A 274 11.60 -13.71 -16.52
C GLY A 274 10.22 -13.36 -17.09
N LYS A 275 10.06 -13.65 -18.38
CA LYS A 275 8.84 -13.33 -19.14
C LYS A 275 7.73 -14.32 -18.84
N THR A 276 6.51 -13.82 -18.91
CA THR A 276 5.24 -14.56 -18.88
C THR A 276 4.41 -14.10 -20.09
N PRO A 277 3.22 -14.68 -20.38
CA PRO A 277 2.36 -14.19 -21.45
C PRO A 277 1.94 -12.72 -21.29
N PHE A 278 2.05 -12.19 -20.08
CA PHE A 278 1.64 -10.84 -19.68
C PHE A 278 2.79 -9.82 -19.74
N HIS A 279 3.95 -10.17 -20.31
CA HIS A 279 5.14 -9.31 -20.29
C HIS A 279 5.02 -8.03 -21.15
N ARG A 280 4.02 -7.94 -22.04
CA ARG A 280 3.67 -6.75 -22.85
C ARG A 280 4.83 -6.16 -23.68
N GLY A 281 5.82 -6.97 -24.03
CA GLY A 281 7.02 -6.54 -24.76
C GLY A 281 8.22 -6.19 -23.87
N ALA A 282 8.07 -6.16 -22.55
CA ALA A 282 9.18 -6.01 -21.63
C ALA A 282 10.05 -7.28 -21.55
N ASP A 283 11.21 -7.19 -20.90
CA ASP A 283 12.18 -8.29 -20.80
C ASP A 283 11.88 -9.29 -19.65
N GLY A 284 10.92 -8.99 -18.77
CA GLY A 284 10.60 -9.83 -17.62
C GLY A 284 11.61 -9.75 -16.45
N ARG A 285 12.56 -8.81 -16.50
CA ARG A 285 13.63 -8.68 -15.50
C ARG A 285 13.44 -7.47 -14.58
N ALA A 286 13.83 -7.63 -13.33
CA ALA A 286 14.06 -6.54 -12.39
C ALA A 286 15.56 -6.29 -12.24
N VAL A 287 15.93 -5.08 -11.81
CA VAL A 287 17.32 -4.67 -11.59
C VAL A 287 17.59 -4.41 -10.12
N LEU A 288 18.86 -4.55 -9.71
CA LEU A 288 19.29 -4.49 -8.31
C LEU A 288 18.74 -3.27 -7.58
N ARG A 289 18.81 -2.08 -8.17
CA ARG A 289 18.26 -0.85 -7.60
C ARG A 289 16.77 -0.95 -7.29
N SER A 290 15.95 -1.38 -8.25
CA SER A 290 14.50 -1.55 -8.04
C SER A 290 14.19 -2.64 -7.00
N SER A 291 14.98 -3.70 -6.97
CA SER A 291 14.81 -4.83 -6.05
C SER A 291 15.21 -4.47 -4.61
N ILE A 292 16.27 -3.66 -4.42
CA ILE A 292 16.64 -3.07 -3.12
C ILE A 292 15.52 -2.20 -2.58
N ARG A 293 15.00 -1.29 -3.42
CA ARG A 293 13.90 -0.38 -3.05
C ARG A 293 12.68 -1.16 -2.58
N GLU A 294 12.28 -2.19 -3.34
CA GLU A 294 11.12 -3.01 -2.99
C GLU A 294 11.34 -3.84 -1.74
N TYR A 295 12.52 -4.43 -1.56
CA TYR A 295 12.85 -5.20 -0.35
C TYR A 295 12.77 -4.31 0.89
N LEU A 296 13.53 -3.20 0.92
CA LEU A 296 13.59 -2.33 2.09
C LEU A 296 12.25 -1.63 2.36
N ALA A 297 11.54 -1.17 1.33
CA ALA A 297 10.25 -0.50 1.55
C ALA A 297 9.16 -1.47 2.03
N SER A 298 9.18 -2.73 1.60
CA SER A 298 8.28 -3.78 2.11
C SER A 298 8.48 -3.97 3.61
N GLU A 299 9.72 -4.19 4.04
CA GLU A 299 10.02 -4.44 5.45
C GLU A 299 9.86 -3.17 6.31
N ALA A 300 10.23 -1.99 5.79
CA ALA A 300 10.05 -0.72 6.51
C ALA A 300 8.56 -0.45 6.78
N MET A 301 7.68 -0.70 5.81
CA MET A 301 6.24 -0.55 5.99
C MET A 301 5.69 -1.53 7.04
N HIS A 302 6.22 -2.75 7.10
CA HIS A 302 5.86 -3.72 8.13
C HIS A 302 6.20 -3.22 9.54
N TYR A 303 7.44 -2.77 9.77
CA TYR A 303 7.87 -2.27 11.08
C TYR A 303 7.26 -0.91 11.44
N LEU A 304 6.87 -0.12 10.44
CA LEU A 304 6.02 1.05 10.63
C LEU A 304 4.57 0.67 10.99
N GLY A 305 4.20 -0.61 10.99
CA GLY A 305 2.84 -1.06 11.31
C GLY A 305 1.82 -0.71 10.23
N VAL A 306 2.26 -0.58 8.96
CA VAL A 306 1.37 -0.40 7.82
C VAL A 306 1.20 -1.75 7.10
N PRO A 307 -0.03 -2.22 6.85
CA PRO A 307 -0.26 -3.46 6.11
C PRO A 307 0.47 -3.48 4.75
N THR A 308 1.26 -4.53 4.52
CA THR A 308 2.12 -4.64 3.33
C THR A 308 2.46 -6.08 2.97
N THR A 309 2.82 -6.32 1.70
CA THR A 309 3.56 -7.51 1.29
C THR A 309 4.94 -7.52 1.94
N ARG A 310 5.43 -8.69 2.33
CA ARG A 310 6.76 -8.87 2.94
C ARG A 310 7.79 -9.27 1.89
N ALA A 311 9.08 -9.12 2.22
CA ALA A 311 10.18 -9.54 1.35
C ALA A 311 11.03 -10.62 2.03
N LEU A 312 11.01 -11.85 1.51
CA LEU A 312 11.80 -12.97 2.04
C LEU A 312 13.29 -12.79 1.72
N SER A 313 13.61 -12.47 0.47
CA SER A 313 15.00 -12.45 0.00
C SER A 313 15.22 -11.46 -1.13
N LEU A 314 16.46 -10.98 -1.21
CA LEU A 314 17.01 -10.22 -2.32
C LEU A 314 18.22 -10.97 -2.89
N VAL A 315 18.15 -11.33 -4.17
CA VAL A 315 19.22 -12.04 -4.88
C VAL A 315 19.60 -11.27 -6.13
N THR A 316 20.88 -11.10 -6.40
CA THR A 316 21.40 -10.45 -7.62
C THR A 316 22.18 -11.44 -8.48
N SER A 317 22.28 -11.16 -9.78
CA SER A 317 23.17 -11.89 -10.67
C SER A 317 24.51 -11.18 -10.76
N GLU A 318 25.61 -11.92 -10.60
CA GLU A 318 26.95 -11.38 -10.77
C GLU A 318 27.30 -11.10 -12.24
N THR A 319 26.60 -11.73 -13.19
CA THR A 319 26.95 -11.70 -14.61
C THR A 319 25.87 -11.14 -15.52
N LEU A 320 24.59 -11.26 -15.17
CA LEU A 320 23.50 -10.79 -16.01
C LEU A 320 23.19 -9.31 -15.74
N THR A 321 23.35 -8.49 -16.77
CA THR A 321 22.94 -7.09 -16.76
C THR A 321 21.93 -6.81 -17.87
N VAL A 322 21.14 -5.76 -17.68
CA VAL A 322 20.16 -5.28 -18.67
C VAL A 322 20.22 -3.76 -18.75
N GLN A 323 19.84 -3.21 -19.91
CA GLN A 323 19.74 -1.76 -20.09
C GLN A 323 18.46 -1.23 -19.45
N ARG A 324 18.56 -0.15 -18.69
CA ARG A 324 17.42 0.56 -18.09
C ARG A 324 17.49 2.05 -18.34
N PRO A 325 16.34 2.72 -18.57
CA PRO A 325 16.29 4.17 -18.59
C PRO A 325 16.74 4.77 -17.26
N TRP A 326 17.56 5.81 -17.33
CA TRP A 326 18.04 6.56 -16.18
C TRP A 326 18.22 8.05 -16.49
N TYR A 327 18.54 8.80 -15.45
CA TYR A 327 18.72 10.24 -15.46
C TYR A 327 20.20 10.59 -15.57
N SER A 328 20.56 11.44 -16.53
CA SER A 328 21.89 12.07 -16.56
C SER A 328 22.07 13.04 -15.40
N ASP A 329 23.31 13.40 -15.07
CA ASP A 329 23.59 14.41 -14.05
C ASP A 329 22.95 15.78 -14.35
N ASP A 330 22.70 16.09 -15.64
CA ASP A 330 22.03 17.32 -16.08
C ASP A 330 20.49 17.28 -15.93
N ALA A 331 19.91 16.12 -15.58
CA ALA A 331 18.47 15.94 -15.41
C ALA A 331 18.05 16.46 -14.02
N VAL A 332 18.16 17.78 -13.86
CA VAL A 332 17.88 18.50 -12.61
C VAL A 332 16.64 19.38 -12.79
N LEU A 333 15.82 19.49 -11.74
CA LEU A 333 14.72 20.45 -11.68
C LEU A 333 15.26 21.88 -11.83
N ARG A 334 14.92 22.55 -12.92
CA ARG A 334 15.29 23.95 -13.17
C ARG A 334 14.25 24.88 -12.55
N ILE A 335 14.27 24.95 -11.24
CA ILE A 335 13.37 25.80 -10.46
C ILE A 335 13.96 27.21 -10.42
N PRO A 336 13.22 28.24 -10.85
CA PRO A 336 13.67 29.63 -10.75
C PRO A 336 13.81 30.07 -9.29
N ASP A 337 14.78 30.95 -9.04
CA ASP A 337 14.96 31.61 -7.74
C ASP A 337 13.75 32.51 -7.43
N ILE A 338 13.50 32.81 -6.15
CA ILE A 338 12.47 33.77 -5.72
C ILE A 338 12.70 35.17 -6.31
N ASP A 339 13.96 35.48 -6.65
CA ASP A 339 14.37 36.72 -7.29
C ASP A 339 14.47 36.63 -8.82
N ASP A 340 13.97 35.56 -9.45
CA ASP A 340 13.92 35.45 -10.91
C ASP A 340 13.11 36.61 -11.51
N VAL A 341 13.69 37.29 -12.50
CA VAL A 341 13.11 38.47 -13.16
C VAL A 341 11.71 38.18 -13.72
N ARG A 342 11.42 36.93 -14.13
CA ARG A 342 10.10 36.51 -14.62
C ARG A 342 9.05 36.43 -13.52
N LEU A 343 9.50 36.21 -12.28
CA LEU A 343 8.64 36.12 -11.10
C LEU A 343 8.47 37.47 -10.37
N ALA A 344 9.32 38.46 -10.67
CA ALA A 344 9.30 39.78 -10.02
C ALA A 344 7.95 40.52 -10.11
N GLN A 345 7.11 40.18 -11.08
CA GLN A 345 5.76 40.74 -11.23
C GLN A 345 4.75 40.24 -10.18
N TYR A 346 5.08 39.15 -9.47
CA TYR A 346 4.22 38.55 -8.45
C TYR A 346 4.66 38.97 -7.03
N PRO A 347 3.72 39.16 -6.10
CA PRO A 347 4.02 39.27 -4.67
C PRO A 347 4.86 38.06 -4.18
N GLU A 348 5.74 38.27 -3.20
CA GLU A 348 6.67 37.24 -2.71
C GLU A 348 5.98 35.93 -2.33
N GLU A 349 4.83 36.00 -1.66
CA GLU A 349 4.03 34.82 -1.30
C GLU A 349 3.50 34.06 -2.53
N GLN A 350 3.11 34.77 -3.59
CA GLN A 350 2.73 34.13 -4.86
C GLN A 350 3.95 33.54 -5.57
N ARG A 351 5.13 34.19 -5.49
CA ARG A 351 6.38 33.62 -6.03
C ARG A 351 6.73 32.31 -5.34
N LYS A 352 6.66 32.25 -4.00
CA LYS A 352 6.87 31.02 -3.21
C LYS A 352 5.90 29.91 -3.63
N GLN A 353 4.62 30.24 -3.82
CA GLN A 353 3.62 29.28 -4.29
C GLN A 353 3.89 28.78 -5.72
N ILE A 354 4.25 29.67 -6.64
CA ILE A 354 4.59 29.31 -8.03
C ILE A 354 5.83 28.41 -8.06
N ILE A 355 6.86 28.75 -7.30
CA ILE A 355 8.09 27.96 -7.16
C ILE A 355 7.75 26.57 -6.61
N GLN A 356 6.96 26.49 -5.54
CA GLN A 356 6.53 25.21 -4.96
C GLN A 356 5.70 24.36 -5.93
N GLN A 357 4.85 25.00 -6.73
CA GLN A 357 4.10 24.33 -7.78
C GLN A 357 5.02 23.85 -8.90
N MET A 358 6.06 24.61 -9.26
CA MET A 358 7.07 24.17 -10.24
C MET A 358 7.88 22.98 -9.70
N ARG A 359 8.29 22.99 -8.42
CA ARG A 359 8.98 21.84 -7.79
C ARG A 359 8.17 20.54 -7.88
N THR A 360 6.86 20.63 -7.81
CA THR A 360 5.95 19.47 -7.84
C THR A 360 5.55 19.03 -9.25
N THR A 361 5.54 19.94 -10.22
CA THR A 361 5.03 19.67 -11.59
C THR A 361 6.10 19.55 -12.66
N GLN A 362 7.22 20.27 -12.54
CA GLN A 362 8.34 20.14 -13.46
C GLN A 362 9.04 18.83 -13.12
N LYS A 363 8.92 17.81 -13.98
CA LYS A 363 9.61 16.54 -13.85
C LYS A 363 10.11 16.15 -15.24
N ALA A 364 11.26 15.49 -15.30
CA ALA A 364 11.82 15.04 -16.56
C ALA A 364 11.67 13.52 -16.70
N ASP A 365 11.60 13.04 -17.94
CA ASP A 365 11.73 11.62 -18.23
C ASP A 365 13.22 11.23 -18.29
N PRO A 366 13.55 9.96 -18.01
CA PRO A 366 14.90 9.42 -18.17
C PRO A 366 15.43 9.70 -19.58
N ASN A 367 16.68 10.16 -19.67
CA ASN A 367 17.30 10.61 -20.92
C ASN A 367 18.56 9.82 -21.31
N ILE A 368 18.98 8.87 -20.49
CA ILE A 368 20.10 7.96 -20.79
C ILE A 368 19.70 6.51 -20.53
N LEU A 369 20.49 5.57 -21.06
CA LEU A 369 20.42 4.15 -20.71
C LEU A 369 21.66 3.78 -19.89
N ILE A 370 21.46 3.06 -18.79
CA ILE A 370 22.54 2.49 -17.99
C ILE A 370 22.41 0.96 -17.94
N SER A 371 23.54 0.29 -17.83
CA SER A 371 23.58 -1.15 -17.60
C SER A 371 23.48 -1.42 -16.10
N GLU A 372 22.50 -2.20 -15.68
CA GLU A 372 22.30 -2.56 -14.28
C GLU A 372 22.25 -4.08 -14.12
N HIS A 373 22.80 -4.59 -13.03
CA HIS A 373 22.69 -5.99 -12.65
C HIS A 373 21.24 -6.41 -12.45
N CYS A 374 20.86 -7.56 -12.99
CA CYS A 374 19.57 -8.16 -12.71
C CYS A 374 19.48 -8.62 -11.26
N ALA A 375 18.28 -8.53 -10.69
CA ALA A 375 17.99 -9.01 -9.36
C ALA A 375 16.56 -9.56 -9.29
N ILE A 376 16.32 -10.39 -8.28
CA ILE A 376 15.02 -10.93 -7.92
C ILE A 376 14.76 -10.63 -6.45
N THR A 377 13.58 -10.10 -6.18
CA THR A 377 13.01 -10.01 -4.82
C THR A 377 11.94 -11.09 -4.69
N CYS A 378 12.07 -11.96 -3.69
CA CYS A 378 11.02 -12.92 -3.33
C CYS A 378 10.02 -12.26 -2.40
N ARG A 379 8.82 -11.99 -2.91
CA ARG A 379 7.72 -11.37 -2.17
C ARG A 379 6.90 -12.42 -1.46
N VAL A 380 6.34 -12.08 -0.32
CA VAL A 380 5.50 -12.95 0.51
C VAL A 380 4.24 -12.22 0.94
N SER A 381 3.07 -12.84 0.77
CA SER A 381 1.79 -12.31 1.22
C SER A 381 0.81 -13.45 1.50
N SER A 382 -0.22 -13.24 2.31
CA SER A 382 -1.29 -14.24 2.45
C SER A 382 -2.03 -14.49 1.12
N SER A 383 -2.13 -13.47 0.25
CA SER A 383 -2.39 -13.64 -1.17
C SER A 383 -1.93 -12.43 -1.97
N PHE A 384 -1.81 -12.61 -3.29
CA PHE A 384 -1.63 -11.52 -4.25
C PHE A 384 -2.90 -11.20 -5.04
N VAL A 385 -4.09 -11.54 -4.51
CA VAL A 385 -5.36 -11.20 -5.15
C VAL A 385 -5.57 -9.68 -5.12
N ARG A 386 -5.82 -9.12 -6.30
CA ARG A 386 -5.94 -7.68 -6.57
C ARG A 386 -7.39 -7.37 -6.92
N ILE A 387 -7.82 -6.13 -6.75
CA ILE A 387 -9.10 -5.67 -7.30
C ILE A 387 -9.14 -5.93 -8.81
N GLY A 388 -8.02 -5.69 -9.51
CA GLY A 388 -7.88 -6.02 -10.93
C GLY A 388 -8.12 -7.49 -11.29
N HIS A 389 -7.89 -8.45 -10.37
CA HIS A 389 -8.24 -9.86 -10.62
C HIS A 389 -9.76 -10.02 -10.68
N ILE A 390 -10.47 -9.56 -9.64
CA ILE A 390 -11.94 -9.66 -9.56
C ILE A 390 -12.60 -8.91 -10.73
N ASP A 391 -12.13 -7.70 -11.02
CA ASP A 391 -12.62 -6.87 -12.13
C ASP A 391 -12.39 -7.54 -13.51
N LEU A 392 -11.30 -8.28 -13.71
CA LEU A 392 -11.10 -9.03 -14.96
C LEU A 392 -12.21 -10.07 -15.18
N PHE A 393 -12.52 -10.89 -14.17
CA PHE A 393 -13.54 -11.93 -14.31
C PHE A 393 -14.94 -11.35 -14.39
N ALA A 394 -15.22 -10.25 -13.67
CA ALA A 394 -16.47 -9.50 -13.80
C ALA A 394 -16.66 -8.96 -15.24
N ARG A 395 -15.61 -8.37 -15.83
CA ARG A 395 -15.65 -7.90 -17.23
C ARG A 395 -15.89 -9.04 -18.23
N ARG A 396 -15.38 -10.26 -17.97
CA ARG A 396 -15.64 -11.44 -18.82
C ARG A 396 -17.12 -11.82 -18.78
N VAL A 397 -17.72 -11.84 -17.58
CA VAL A 397 -19.15 -12.08 -17.38
C VAL A 397 -20.01 -11.02 -18.08
N GLU A 398 -19.70 -9.74 -17.88
CA GLU A 398 -20.43 -8.63 -18.52
C GLU A 398 -20.39 -8.73 -20.05
N LYS A 399 -19.21 -9.02 -20.61
CA LYS A 399 -19.05 -9.18 -22.05
C LYS A 399 -19.89 -10.35 -22.60
N GLN A 400 -19.94 -11.47 -21.87
CA GLN A 400 -20.72 -12.65 -22.26
C GLN A 400 -22.22 -12.34 -22.21
N SER A 401 -22.70 -11.65 -21.16
CA SER A 401 -24.10 -11.22 -21.05
C SER A 401 -24.50 -10.26 -22.18
N LEU A 402 -23.65 -9.27 -22.51
CA LEU A 402 -23.90 -8.36 -23.64
C LEU A 402 -23.98 -9.09 -24.99
N GLN A 403 -23.14 -10.10 -25.20
CA GLN A 403 -23.16 -10.90 -26.42
C GLN A 403 -24.46 -11.71 -26.57
N GLN A 404 -24.99 -12.25 -25.46
CA GLN A 404 -26.27 -12.95 -25.44
C GLN A 404 -27.45 -12.02 -25.70
N GLN A 405 -27.46 -10.83 -25.09
CA GLN A 405 -28.52 -9.83 -25.34
C GLN A 405 -28.57 -9.39 -26.80
N MET A 406 -27.41 -9.21 -27.44
CA MET A 406 -27.36 -8.87 -28.87
C MET A 406 -27.84 -10.01 -29.78
N SER A 407 -27.72 -11.28 -29.37
CA SER A 407 -28.28 -12.41 -30.12
C SER A 407 -29.78 -12.58 -29.91
N ASP A 408 -30.29 -12.21 -28.73
CA ASP A 408 -31.70 -12.38 -28.33
C ASP A 408 -32.62 -11.23 -28.80
N GLN A 409 -32.07 -10.08 -29.23
CA GLN A 409 -32.81 -8.98 -29.87
C GLN A 409 -33.50 -9.34 -31.21
N GLY A 410 -33.55 -10.63 -31.57
CA GLY A 410 -34.37 -11.18 -32.67
C GLY A 410 -35.71 -11.80 -32.24
N SER A 411 -36.08 -11.77 -30.96
CA SER A 411 -37.38 -12.25 -30.46
C SER A 411 -38.19 -11.11 -29.83
N ASP A 412 -39.41 -10.88 -30.34
CA ASP A 412 -40.36 -9.78 -30.03
C ASP A 412 -41.01 -9.83 -28.62
N ASP A 413 -40.27 -10.17 -27.55
CA ASP A 413 -40.81 -10.14 -26.18
C ASP A 413 -40.21 -8.98 -25.38
N ASP A 414 -40.98 -7.89 -25.31
CA ASP A 414 -40.53 -6.51 -25.04
C ASP A 414 -40.85 -6.03 -23.60
N ASP A 415 -40.80 -6.89 -22.57
CA ASP A 415 -41.43 -6.56 -21.26
C ASP A 415 -40.59 -6.76 -19.97
N ASP A 416 -39.25 -6.88 -20.03
CA ASP A 416 -38.42 -6.85 -18.80
C ASP A 416 -37.02 -6.25 -19.05
N ASN A 417 -36.97 -4.93 -19.27
CA ASN A 417 -35.89 -4.27 -20.02
C ASN A 417 -34.97 -3.34 -19.21
N ASP A 418 -34.52 -3.70 -18.00
CA ASP A 418 -33.54 -2.87 -17.28
C ASP A 418 -32.50 -3.60 -16.39
N ILE A 419 -32.51 -4.94 -16.29
CA ILE A 419 -31.51 -5.67 -15.48
C ILE A 419 -30.72 -6.65 -16.35
N PRO A 420 -29.37 -6.59 -16.38
CA PRO A 420 -28.55 -7.56 -17.09
C PRO A 420 -28.84 -8.98 -16.62
N ARG A 421 -29.27 -9.85 -17.55
CA ARG A 421 -29.47 -11.27 -17.27
C ARG A 421 -28.12 -11.97 -17.36
N TYR A 422 -27.58 -12.36 -16.20
CA TYR A 422 -26.35 -13.14 -16.14
C TYR A 422 -26.66 -14.64 -16.27
N ASP A 423 -25.95 -15.31 -17.16
CA ASP A 423 -25.90 -16.78 -17.24
C ASP A 423 -24.96 -17.32 -16.15
N THR A 424 -25.55 -17.69 -15.02
CA THR A 424 -24.83 -18.21 -13.86
C THR A 424 -24.26 -19.62 -14.06
N SER A 425 -24.58 -20.26 -15.20
CA SER A 425 -24.06 -21.59 -15.54
C SER A 425 -22.79 -21.55 -16.40
N SER A 426 -22.47 -20.38 -16.95
CA SER A 426 -21.32 -20.11 -17.82
C SER A 426 -19.97 -20.36 -17.13
N GLN A 427 -18.92 -20.54 -17.93
CA GLN A 427 -17.57 -20.68 -17.41
C GLN A 427 -17.10 -19.37 -16.76
N GLU A 428 -17.35 -18.24 -17.41
CA GLU A 428 -16.97 -16.90 -16.95
C GLU A 428 -17.57 -16.58 -15.58
N TRP A 429 -18.84 -16.94 -15.37
CA TRP A 429 -19.50 -16.77 -14.08
C TRP A 429 -18.85 -17.63 -12.98
N LYS A 430 -18.59 -18.91 -13.27
CA LYS A 430 -17.93 -19.81 -12.32
C LYS A 430 -16.53 -19.33 -11.95
N GLU A 431 -15.77 -18.79 -12.91
CA GLU A 431 -14.46 -18.19 -12.62
C GLU A 431 -14.60 -16.98 -11.69
N LEU A 432 -15.58 -16.10 -11.91
CA LEU A 432 -15.86 -14.99 -11.00
C LEU A 432 -16.24 -15.45 -9.58
N GLU A 433 -17.12 -16.44 -9.44
CA GLU A 433 -17.49 -16.98 -8.13
C GLU A 433 -16.29 -17.63 -7.42
N GLN A 434 -15.49 -18.41 -8.15
CA GLN A 434 -14.31 -19.10 -7.62
C GLN A 434 -13.27 -18.12 -7.08
N ILE A 435 -12.97 -17.05 -7.83
CA ILE A 435 -11.99 -16.06 -7.36
C ILE A 435 -12.49 -15.26 -6.15
N ILE A 436 -13.81 -15.01 -6.03
CA ILE A 436 -14.40 -14.37 -4.84
C ILE A 436 -14.26 -15.29 -3.63
N TRP A 437 -14.64 -16.57 -3.76
CA TRP A 437 -14.47 -17.55 -2.68
C TRP A 437 -13.00 -17.69 -2.26
N HIS A 438 -12.09 -17.70 -3.24
CA HIS A 438 -10.67 -17.75 -2.97
C HIS A 438 -10.17 -16.50 -2.22
N ALA A 439 -10.61 -15.30 -2.62
CA ALA A 439 -10.32 -14.06 -1.89
C ALA A 439 -10.84 -14.10 -0.44
N CYS A 440 -12.09 -14.54 -0.24
CA CYS A 440 -12.66 -14.74 1.09
C CYS A 440 -11.81 -15.69 1.93
N LYS A 441 -11.39 -16.82 1.35
CA LYS A 441 -10.58 -17.83 2.05
C LYS A 441 -9.20 -17.31 2.43
N ARG A 442 -8.51 -16.64 1.52
CA ARG A 442 -7.10 -16.26 1.70
C ARG A 442 -6.92 -15.01 2.54
N GLU A 443 -7.88 -14.08 2.50
CA GLU A 443 -7.76 -12.80 3.19
C GLU A 443 -8.68 -12.71 4.43
N TYR A 444 -9.81 -13.42 4.41
CA TYR A 444 -10.91 -13.23 5.37
C TYR A 444 -11.51 -14.56 5.84
N LYS A 445 -10.68 -15.58 6.03
CA LYS A 445 -11.11 -16.97 6.27
C LYS A 445 -12.19 -17.09 7.34
N THR A 446 -11.92 -16.53 8.52
CA THR A 446 -12.79 -16.65 9.70
C THR A 446 -14.12 -15.92 9.52
N ASP A 447 -14.11 -14.78 8.83
CA ASP A 447 -15.24 -13.86 8.82
C ASP A 447 -16.09 -13.96 7.55
N ALA A 448 -15.47 -14.20 6.39
CA ALA A 448 -16.15 -14.19 5.08
C ALA A 448 -16.11 -15.53 4.33
N TYR A 449 -15.42 -16.55 4.86
CA TYR A 449 -15.37 -17.89 4.22
C TYR A 449 -16.02 -18.98 5.08
N ASP A 450 -15.45 -19.26 6.25
CA ASP A 450 -15.87 -20.36 7.13
C ASP A 450 -17.36 -20.32 7.51
N PRO A 451 -17.98 -19.16 7.80
CA PRO A 451 -19.40 -19.09 8.16
C PRO A 451 -20.36 -19.43 7.00
N TYR A 452 -19.89 -19.32 5.76
CA TYR A 452 -20.75 -19.31 4.57
C TYR A 452 -20.51 -20.48 3.62
N ILE A 453 -19.30 -21.05 3.61
CA ILE A 453 -18.92 -22.08 2.64
C ILE A 453 -19.74 -23.37 2.79
N ALA A 454 -20.10 -23.77 4.02
CA ALA A 454 -20.82 -25.01 4.29
C ALA A 454 -22.25 -25.01 3.70
N THR A 455 -22.88 -23.84 3.64
CA THR A 455 -24.21 -23.65 3.04
C THR A 455 -24.14 -23.13 1.60
N ASN A 456 -22.93 -22.94 1.07
CA ASN A 456 -22.68 -22.28 -0.22
C ASN A 456 -23.37 -20.90 -0.31
N ASP A 457 -23.37 -20.14 0.79
CA ASP A 457 -23.99 -18.81 0.87
C ASP A 457 -23.04 -17.73 0.32
N LEU A 458 -22.98 -17.66 -1.01
CA LEU A 458 -22.14 -16.68 -1.69
C LEU A 458 -22.59 -15.23 -1.46
N GLU A 459 -23.89 -14.99 -1.23
CA GLU A 459 -24.40 -13.64 -0.93
C GLU A 459 -23.79 -13.12 0.38
N GLY A 460 -23.88 -13.92 1.44
CA GLY A 460 -23.32 -13.61 2.75
C GLY A 460 -21.80 -13.43 2.70
N ALA A 461 -21.10 -14.36 2.05
CA ALA A 461 -19.65 -14.30 1.87
C ALA A 461 -19.20 -13.04 1.12
N ALA A 462 -19.81 -12.76 -0.05
CA ALA A 462 -19.46 -11.61 -0.88
C ALA A 462 -19.79 -10.28 -0.20
N THR A 463 -20.92 -10.20 0.51
CA THR A 463 -21.29 -9.03 1.32
C THR A 463 -20.23 -8.77 2.40
N LYS A 464 -19.86 -9.82 3.15
CA LYS A 464 -18.88 -9.67 4.23
C LYS A 464 -17.48 -9.35 3.71
N PHE A 465 -17.11 -9.92 2.57
CA PHE A 465 -15.88 -9.60 1.86
C PHE A 465 -15.77 -8.11 1.53
N LEU A 466 -16.82 -7.51 0.96
CA LEU A 466 -16.82 -6.07 0.64
C LEU A 466 -16.67 -5.19 1.89
N GLU A 467 -17.40 -5.51 2.98
CA GLU A 467 -17.28 -4.78 4.26
C GLU A 467 -15.85 -4.79 4.81
N LEU A 468 -15.21 -5.96 4.83
CA LEU A 468 -13.85 -6.13 5.35
C LEU A 468 -12.80 -5.49 4.44
N ALA A 469 -12.98 -5.60 3.12
CA ALA A 469 -12.10 -4.98 2.13
C ALA A 469 -12.12 -3.45 2.25
N ALA A 470 -13.29 -2.83 2.45
CA ALA A 470 -13.40 -1.38 2.67
C ALA A 470 -12.54 -0.95 3.87
N PHE A 471 -12.68 -1.64 5.00
CA PHE A 471 -11.90 -1.35 6.21
C PHE A 471 -10.40 -1.53 6.01
N LYS A 472 -9.96 -2.66 5.40
CA LYS A 472 -8.53 -2.94 5.19
C LYS A 472 -7.89 -1.98 4.21
N ILE A 473 -8.58 -1.61 3.12
CA ILE A 473 -8.08 -0.63 2.16
C ILE A 473 -7.99 0.75 2.83
N ALA A 474 -9.00 1.16 3.60
CA ALA A 474 -8.96 2.40 4.37
C ALA A 474 -7.78 2.43 5.35
N ASP A 475 -7.58 1.36 6.11
CA ASP A 475 -6.49 1.21 7.08
C ASP A 475 -5.10 1.31 6.43
N MET A 476 -4.93 0.70 5.25
CA MET A 476 -3.71 0.78 4.46
C MET A 476 -3.40 2.21 4.00
N VAL A 477 -4.36 2.88 3.34
CA VAL A 477 -4.13 4.21 2.77
C VAL A 477 -4.00 5.30 3.83
N THR A 478 -4.67 5.18 4.97
CA THR A 478 -4.46 6.10 6.10
C THR A 478 -3.19 5.78 6.86
N GLY A 479 -2.76 4.51 6.89
CA GLY A 479 -1.41 4.12 7.28
C GLY A 479 -0.33 4.81 6.45
N TRP A 480 -0.52 4.96 5.13
CA TRP A 480 0.38 5.74 4.27
C TRP A 480 0.47 7.20 4.69
N VAL A 481 -0.68 7.84 4.93
CA VAL A 481 -0.73 9.24 5.41
C VAL A 481 -0.01 9.38 6.75
N ARG A 482 -0.27 8.47 7.71
CA ARG A 482 0.32 8.52 9.06
C ARG A 482 1.85 8.62 9.02
N VAL A 483 2.47 7.81 8.16
CA VAL A 483 3.93 7.68 8.06
C VAL A 483 4.55 8.54 6.95
N GLY A 484 3.76 9.34 6.23
CA GLY A 484 4.27 10.20 5.17
C GLY A 484 4.62 9.49 3.87
N PHE A 485 4.04 8.31 3.59
CA PHE A 485 4.33 7.52 2.39
C PHE A 485 3.40 7.91 1.22
N ALA A 486 3.96 8.03 0.02
CA ALA A 486 3.22 8.13 -1.23
C ALA A 486 3.56 6.96 -2.15
N GLN A 487 2.57 6.14 -2.51
CA GLN A 487 2.74 4.95 -3.35
C GLN A 487 3.04 5.32 -4.82
N GLY A 488 2.41 6.38 -5.32
CA GLY A 488 2.68 7.00 -6.62
C GLY A 488 1.82 6.50 -7.79
N ASN A 489 1.56 5.19 -7.91
CA ASN A 489 0.81 4.57 -9.01
C ASN A 489 -0.27 3.60 -8.47
N PHE A 490 -1.20 4.16 -7.68
CA PHE A 490 -2.15 3.37 -6.90
C PHE A 490 -3.44 3.06 -7.68
N ASN A 491 -3.26 2.32 -8.78
CA ASN A 491 -4.35 1.80 -9.59
C ASN A 491 -5.02 0.58 -8.93
N ALA A 492 -6.17 0.15 -9.44
CA ALA A 492 -6.89 -1.01 -8.90
C ALA A 492 -6.11 -2.34 -9.05
N ASP A 493 -5.24 -2.46 -10.06
CA ASP A 493 -4.33 -3.61 -10.18
C ASP A 493 -3.24 -3.60 -9.10
N ASN A 494 -2.91 -2.45 -8.53
CA ASN A 494 -1.97 -2.33 -7.41
C ASN A 494 -2.67 -2.29 -6.04
N CYS A 495 -3.98 -2.50 -6.01
CA CYS A 495 -4.77 -2.58 -4.78
C CYS A 495 -5.11 -4.04 -4.47
N LEU A 496 -4.45 -4.60 -3.45
CA LEU A 496 -4.80 -5.93 -2.94
C LEU A 496 -6.14 -5.88 -2.21
N VAL A 497 -6.99 -6.88 -2.43
CA VAL A 497 -8.31 -6.97 -1.77
C VAL A 497 -8.18 -7.14 -0.26
N GLY A 498 -7.02 -7.59 0.22
CA GLY A 498 -6.65 -7.67 1.64
C GLY A 498 -6.17 -6.35 2.24
N GLY A 499 -6.13 -5.25 1.48
CA GLY A 499 -5.63 -3.94 1.94
C GLY A 499 -4.19 -3.99 2.40
N LYS A 500 -3.28 -4.46 1.53
CA LYS A 500 -1.83 -4.50 1.80
C LYS A 500 -1.10 -3.72 0.72
N THR A 501 -0.13 -2.91 1.15
CA THR A 501 0.76 -2.17 0.25
C THR A 501 1.54 -3.15 -0.62
N MET A 502 1.60 -2.90 -1.92
CA MET A 502 2.35 -3.72 -2.86
C MET A 502 2.91 -2.87 -4.01
N ASP A 503 3.74 -3.54 -4.84
CA ASP A 503 4.32 -3.00 -6.07
C ASP A 503 5.06 -1.66 -5.86
N TYR A 504 6.14 -1.76 -5.07
CA TYR A 504 7.04 -0.66 -4.77
C TYR A 504 7.86 -0.24 -6.00
N GLY A 505 7.30 0.67 -6.80
CA GLY A 505 7.98 1.31 -7.93
C GLY A 505 8.42 2.74 -7.60
N PRO A 506 7.76 3.77 -8.17
CA PRO A 506 8.09 5.18 -7.94
C PRO A 506 7.41 5.73 -6.67
N PHE A 507 7.54 5.00 -5.56
CA PHE A 507 7.10 5.47 -4.24
C PHE A 507 8.06 6.50 -3.65
N GLY A 508 7.66 7.17 -2.57
CA GLY A 508 8.57 7.92 -1.72
C GLY A 508 7.97 8.24 -0.35
N TRP A 509 8.83 8.38 0.66
CA TRP A 509 8.48 9.08 1.89
C TRP A 509 8.64 10.59 1.70
N MET A 510 7.66 11.33 2.18
CA MET A 510 7.60 12.78 2.08
C MET A 510 8.66 13.41 2.97
N GLU A 511 9.39 14.35 2.39
CA GLU A 511 10.41 15.15 3.05
C GLU A 511 9.76 16.49 3.36
N GLU A 512 9.93 17.50 2.51
CA GLU A 512 9.16 18.75 2.58
C GLU A 512 7.67 18.49 2.36
N TYR A 513 6.84 18.98 3.29
CA TYR A 513 5.40 18.77 3.27
C TYR A 513 4.74 19.38 2.03
N SER A 514 4.08 18.52 1.26
CA SER A 514 3.21 18.92 0.17
C SER A 514 2.01 18.00 0.09
N PRO A 515 0.76 18.52 0.10
CA PRO A 515 -0.43 17.68 0.02
C PRO A 515 -0.53 16.89 -1.29
N LEU A 516 0.16 17.36 -2.34
CA LEU A 516 0.24 16.73 -3.65
C LEU A 516 1.60 16.05 -3.88
N PHE A 517 2.36 15.77 -2.82
CA PHE A 517 3.63 15.07 -2.94
C PHE A 517 3.46 13.72 -3.64
N ALA A 518 4.26 13.49 -4.69
CA ALA A 518 4.37 12.22 -5.39
C ALA A 518 5.71 12.19 -6.15
N LYS A 519 6.43 11.05 -6.12
CA LYS A 519 7.72 10.91 -6.83
C LYS A 519 7.52 10.60 -8.32
N TRP A 520 6.51 9.81 -8.69
CA TRP A 520 6.27 9.46 -10.09
C TRP A 520 5.87 10.68 -10.93
N THR A 521 6.42 10.80 -12.14
CA THR A 521 6.01 11.83 -13.10
C THR A 521 4.56 11.66 -13.56
N GLY A 522 4.09 10.41 -13.65
CA GLY A 522 2.74 10.06 -14.07
C GLY A 522 1.66 10.13 -12.99
N SER A 523 1.99 10.40 -11.71
CA SER A 523 1.00 10.40 -10.61
C SER A 523 -0.14 11.39 -10.80
N GLY A 524 0.09 12.45 -11.58
CA GLY A 524 -0.82 13.59 -11.66
C GLY A 524 -1.13 14.16 -10.27
N GLN A 525 -2.29 14.80 -10.15
CA GLN A 525 -2.79 15.25 -8.84
C GLN A 525 -3.50 14.11 -8.08
N HIS A 526 -4.08 13.14 -8.79
CA HIS A 526 -4.96 12.12 -8.21
C HIS A 526 -4.24 11.09 -7.32
N PHE A 527 -2.93 10.84 -7.55
CA PHE A 527 -2.10 10.03 -6.65
C PHE A 527 -1.17 10.86 -5.75
N GLY A 528 -1.46 12.15 -5.57
CA GLY A 528 -0.79 12.99 -4.57
C GLY A 528 -1.00 12.46 -3.15
N PHE A 529 -0.07 12.75 -2.25
CA PHE A 529 -0.01 12.24 -0.88
C PHE A 529 -1.35 12.22 -0.13
N LEU A 530 -2.05 13.36 -0.03
CA LEU A 530 -3.35 13.45 0.67
C LEU A 530 -4.55 12.99 -0.17
N ASN A 531 -4.35 12.70 -1.46
CA ASN A 531 -5.39 12.15 -2.33
C ASN A 531 -5.41 10.62 -2.34
N GLN A 532 -4.44 9.95 -1.70
CA GLN A 532 -4.38 8.49 -1.64
C GLN A 532 -5.62 7.83 -1.00
N PRO A 533 -6.25 8.39 0.06
CA PRO A 533 -7.54 7.88 0.55
C PRO A 533 -8.65 7.96 -0.49
N THR A 534 -8.72 9.07 -1.25
CA THR A 534 -9.66 9.22 -2.37
C THR A 534 -9.38 8.21 -3.49
N ALA A 535 -8.11 7.95 -3.82
CA ALA A 535 -7.76 6.90 -4.76
C ALA A 535 -8.17 5.51 -4.24
N GLY A 536 -8.01 5.26 -2.93
CA GLY A 536 -8.43 4.01 -2.29
C GLY A 536 -9.93 3.76 -2.38
N ILE A 537 -10.77 4.77 -2.10
CA ILE A 537 -12.23 4.60 -2.19
C ILE A 537 -12.69 4.42 -3.64
N VAL A 538 -12.03 5.08 -4.59
CA VAL A 538 -12.31 4.93 -6.02
C VAL A 538 -11.89 3.54 -6.53
N ASN A 539 -10.76 3.00 -6.06
CA ASN A 539 -10.38 1.62 -6.35
C ASN A 539 -11.36 0.61 -5.72
N TYR A 540 -11.80 0.87 -4.48
CA TYR A 540 -12.82 0.05 -3.83
C TYR A 540 -14.15 0.06 -4.59
N GLN A 541 -14.53 1.17 -5.21
CA GLN A 541 -15.71 1.22 -6.08
C GLN A 541 -15.64 0.18 -7.21
N VAL A 542 -14.48 0.03 -7.86
CA VAL A 542 -14.27 -1.00 -8.90
C VAL A 542 -14.52 -2.40 -8.34
N LEU A 543 -14.06 -2.67 -7.11
CA LEU A 543 -14.32 -3.95 -6.44
C LEU A 543 -15.82 -4.16 -6.19
N VAL A 544 -16.52 -3.15 -5.67
CA VAL A 544 -17.96 -3.19 -5.42
C VAL A 544 -18.71 -3.47 -6.72
N GLU A 545 -18.46 -2.71 -7.78
CA GLU A 545 -19.09 -2.89 -9.10
C GLU A 545 -18.83 -4.28 -9.68
N SER A 546 -17.67 -4.88 -9.38
CA SER A 546 -17.31 -6.22 -9.86
C SER A 546 -17.99 -7.36 -9.07
N VAL A 547 -18.31 -7.13 -7.80
CA VAL A 547 -18.86 -8.16 -6.89
C VAL A 547 -20.38 -8.07 -6.76
N VAL A 548 -20.96 -6.87 -6.84
CA VAL A 548 -22.41 -6.65 -6.71
C VAL A 548 -23.26 -7.48 -7.68
N PRO A 549 -22.87 -7.73 -8.95
CA PRO A 549 -23.61 -8.63 -9.83
C PRO A 549 -23.85 -10.02 -9.23
N VAL A 550 -22.87 -10.57 -8.50
CA VAL A 550 -22.96 -11.86 -7.82
C VAL A 550 -23.97 -11.81 -6.67
N ILE A 551 -23.91 -10.75 -5.84
CA ILE A 551 -24.85 -10.52 -4.74
C ILE A 551 -26.28 -10.38 -5.28
N ALA A 552 -26.47 -9.58 -6.33
CA ALA A 552 -27.77 -9.36 -6.95
C ALA A 552 -28.34 -10.65 -7.57
N ALA A 553 -27.50 -11.44 -8.25
CA ALA A 553 -27.91 -12.71 -8.83
C ALA A 553 -28.31 -13.76 -7.78
N ALA A 554 -27.66 -13.76 -6.61
CA ALA A 554 -28.02 -14.64 -5.49
C ALA A 554 -29.37 -14.27 -4.84
N ARG A 555 -29.78 -12.99 -4.90
CA ARG A 555 -31.01 -12.45 -4.27
C ARG A 555 -32.31 -12.68 -5.04
N ARG A 556 -32.31 -13.38 -6.19
CA ARG A 556 -33.48 -13.52 -7.08
C ARG A 556 -34.74 -13.94 -6.31
N GLY A 557 -35.74 -13.05 -6.29
CA GLY A 557 -37.00 -13.16 -5.53
C GLY A 557 -37.25 -11.99 -4.55
N LYS A 558 -36.20 -11.22 -4.21
CA LYS A 558 -36.30 -9.92 -3.51
C LYS A 558 -35.81 -8.84 -4.47
N ALA A 559 -36.55 -7.75 -4.63
CA ALA A 559 -36.17 -6.63 -5.50
C ALA A 559 -34.87 -5.97 -5.00
N ALA A 560 -33.71 -6.48 -5.45
CA ALA A 560 -32.40 -5.93 -5.15
C ALA A 560 -31.85 -5.31 -6.42
N ASN A 561 -32.05 -3.99 -6.58
CA ASN A 561 -31.47 -3.24 -7.67
C ASN A 561 -29.94 -3.16 -7.46
N PRO A 562 -29.10 -3.66 -8.41
CA PRO A 562 -27.64 -3.56 -8.32
C PRO A 562 -27.12 -2.14 -8.05
N GLU A 563 -27.73 -1.11 -8.65
CA GLU A 563 -27.32 0.28 -8.46
C GLU A 563 -27.50 0.73 -7.01
N GLN A 564 -28.61 0.33 -6.37
CA GLN A 564 -28.88 0.62 -4.97
C GLN A 564 -27.88 -0.09 -4.04
N LEU A 565 -27.47 -1.31 -4.38
CA LEU A 565 -26.45 -2.04 -3.61
C LEU A 565 -25.09 -1.37 -3.71
N VAL A 566 -24.67 -0.94 -4.91
CA VAL A 566 -23.45 -0.16 -5.09
C VAL A 566 -23.50 1.09 -4.21
N GLU A 567 -24.60 1.84 -4.25
CA GLU A 567 -24.77 3.06 -3.45
C GLU A 567 -24.66 2.78 -1.94
N GLU A 568 -25.30 1.70 -1.44
CA GLU A 568 -25.24 1.29 -0.04
C GLU A 568 -23.81 0.99 0.42
N PHE A 569 -23.07 0.16 -0.33
CA PHE A 569 -21.68 -0.17 0.01
C PHE A 569 -20.78 1.06 -0.06
N MET A 570 -20.97 1.94 -1.04
CA MET A 570 -20.17 3.15 -1.19
C MET A 570 -20.46 4.18 -0.09
N MET A 571 -21.70 4.31 0.38
CA MET A 571 -22.03 5.16 1.53
C MET A 571 -21.34 4.67 2.80
N LYS A 572 -21.38 3.37 3.09
CA LYS A 572 -20.66 2.79 4.25
C LYS A 572 -19.15 2.98 4.14
N ALA A 573 -18.59 2.75 2.95
CA ALA A 573 -17.16 2.94 2.73
C ALA A 573 -16.70 4.39 2.93
N LYS A 574 -17.48 5.39 2.48
CA LYS A 574 -17.16 6.81 2.71
C LYS A 574 -16.99 7.12 4.20
N VAL A 575 -17.95 6.69 5.02
CA VAL A 575 -17.88 6.86 6.48
C VAL A 575 -16.64 6.21 7.08
N ILE A 576 -16.31 4.98 6.66
CA ILE A 576 -15.11 4.27 7.14
C ILE A 576 -13.83 5.02 6.78
N PHE A 577 -13.72 5.50 5.53
CA PHE A 577 -12.53 6.23 5.06
C PHE A 577 -12.39 7.59 5.76
N GLU A 578 -13.48 8.33 5.94
CA GLU A 578 -13.53 9.61 6.68
C GLU A 578 -13.08 9.42 8.14
N GLN A 579 -13.68 8.49 8.87
CA GLN A 579 -13.30 8.21 10.25
C GLN A 579 -11.82 7.75 10.38
N LYS A 580 -11.34 6.96 9.42
CA LYS A 580 -9.95 6.51 9.41
C LYS A 580 -8.97 7.64 9.13
N ILE A 581 -9.30 8.62 8.28
CA ILE A 581 -8.40 9.76 8.01
C ILE A 581 -8.35 10.71 9.19
N ASP A 582 -9.50 11.01 9.82
CA ASP A 582 -9.55 11.86 11.02
C ASP A 582 -8.74 11.23 12.16
N GLY A 583 -8.86 9.91 12.31
CA GLY A 583 -8.10 9.15 13.29
C GLY A 583 -6.59 9.20 13.11
N VAL A 584 -6.07 9.47 11.91
CA VAL A 584 -4.62 9.68 11.70
C VAL A 584 -4.13 10.91 12.44
N PHE A 585 -4.81 12.04 12.27
CA PHE A 585 -4.36 13.29 12.87
C PHE A 585 -4.57 13.29 14.38
N ASN A 586 -5.64 12.64 14.85
CA ASN A 586 -5.85 12.39 16.28
C ASN A 586 -4.64 11.71 16.93
N VAL A 587 -4.19 10.55 16.42
CA VAL A 587 -3.11 9.79 17.05
C VAL A 587 -1.76 10.51 16.96
N LYS A 588 -1.52 11.25 15.87
CA LYS A 588 -0.29 12.04 15.70
C LYS A 588 -0.20 13.23 16.66
N LEU A 589 -1.35 13.79 17.04
CA LEU A 589 -1.50 14.86 18.04
C LEU A 589 -1.62 14.35 19.48
N GLY A 590 -1.69 13.03 19.68
CA GLY A 590 -1.71 12.39 20.99
C GLY A 590 -3.10 12.03 21.53
N PHE A 591 -4.15 12.15 20.72
CA PHE A 591 -5.53 11.76 21.06
C PHE A 591 -5.88 10.34 20.60
N PRO A 592 -6.83 9.65 21.25
CA PRO A 592 -7.43 8.42 20.72
C PRO A 592 -7.90 8.59 19.28
N SER A 593 -7.80 7.54 18.46
CA SER A 593 -8.13 7.62 17.03
C SER A 593 -9.58 8.04 16.75
N ASP A 594 -10.49 7.78 17.68
CA ASP A 594 -11.92 8.10 17.60
C ASP A 594 -12.29 9.45 18.25
N ALA A 595 -11.30 10.27 18.62
CA ALA A 595 -11.56 11.58 19.21
C ALA A 595 -12.12 12.59 18.18
N ASP A 596 -13.02 13.47 18.63
CA ASP A 596 -13.67 14.50 17.81
C ASP A 596 -13.00 15.88 17.99
N VAL A 597 -11.66 15.92 17.83
CA VAL A 597 -10.85 17.14 18.05
C VAL A 597 -9.72 17.34 17.05
N GLY A 598 -9.23 16.27 16.41
CA GLY A 598 -8.05 16.33 15.55
C GLY A 598 -8.25 17.12 14.26
N GLU A 599 -9.46 17.14 13.70
CA GLU A 599 -9.79 17.85 12.47
C GLU A 599 -9.53 19.36 12.62
N GLU A 600 -10.11 20.01 13.64
CA GLU A 600 -9.94 21.46 13.86
C GLU A 600 -8.47 21.85 14.10
N LEU A 601 -7.73 21.04 14.86
CA LEU A 601 -6.31 21.27 15.13
C LEU A 601 -5.44 21.07 13.88
N TRP A 602 -5.76 20.07 13.07
CA TRP A 602 -5.07 19.79 11.81
C TRP A 602 -5.33 20.89 10.77
N ASP A 603 -6.57 21.34 10.63
CA ASP A 603 -6.95 22.42 9.72
C ASP A 603 -6.21 23.73 10.04
N ALA A 604 -5.96 24.01 11.32
CA ALA A 604 -5.16 25.14 11.76
C ALA A 604 -3.65 24.93 11.53
N LEU A 605 -3.14 23.70 11.69
CA LEU A 605 -1.72 23.38 11.55
C LEU A 605 -1.26 23.27 10.10
N GLN A 606 -2.06 22.64 9.24
CA GLN A 606 -1.70 22.29 7.87
C GLN A 606 -1.18 23.48 7.05
N PRO A 607 -1.81 24.67 7.11
CA PRO A 607 -1.30 25.85 6.41
C PRO A 607 0.06 26.31 6.94
N LEU A 608 0.29 26.22 8.26
CA LEU A 608 1.53 26.65 8.89
C LEU A 608 2.70 25.81 8.37
N ILE A 609 2.63 24.48 8.52
CA ILE A 609 3.70 23.58 8.07
C ILE A 609 3.94 23.62 6.55
N ARG A 610 2.91 23.97 5.77
CA ARG A 610 3.05 24.17 4.32
C ARG A 610 3.78 25.47 4.00
N GLN A 611 3.47 26.57 4.68
CA GLN A 611 4.05 27.89 4.43
C GLN A 611 5.49 27.98 4.95
N SER A 612 5.82 27.28 6.04
CA SER A 612 7.16 27.26 6.63
C SER A 612 8.11 26.24 6.01
N ARG A 613 7.73 25.60 4.89
CA ARG A 613 8.51 24.53 4.23
C ARG A 613 9.01 23.52 5.27
N THR A 614 8.09 22.80 5.89
CA THR A 614 8.41 21.91 7.00
C THR A 614 8.62 20.47 6.55
N ASP A 615 9.63 19.79 7.10
CA ASP A 615 9.86 18.36 6.95
C ASP A 615 8.81 17.55 7.74
N TRP A 616 8.13 16.64 7.05
CA TRP A 616 7.02 15.87 7.63
C TRP A 616 7.43 15.05 8.84
N THR A 617 8.43 14.18 8.68
CA THR A 617 8.82 13.22 9.72
C THR A 617 9.47 13.93 10.90
N LEU A 618 10.38 14.88 10.64
CA LEU A 618 11.04 15.62 11.72
C LEU A 618 10.03 16.43 12.53
N PHE A 619 9.07 17.11 11.89
CA PHE A 619 8.08 17.91 12.61
C PHE A 619 7.29 17.08 13.61
N TRP A 620 6.72 15.96 13.16
CA TRP A 620 5.91 15.11 14.01
C TRP A 620 6.73 14.47 15.15
N ARG A 621 8.00 14.14 14.89
CA ARG A 621 8.88 13.62 15.95
C ARG A 621 9.29 14.72 16.94
N GLN A 622 9.61 15.93 16.48
CA GLN A 622 9.93 17.06 17.34
C GLN A 622 8.73 17.46 18.22
N LEU A 623 7.51 17.46 17.66
CA LEU A 623 6.28 17.68 18.44
C LEU A 623 6.08 16.59 19.51
N THR A 624 6.46 15.35 19.22
CA THR A 624 6.45 14.26 20.21
C THR A 624 7.43 14.53 21.35
N TYR A 625 8.59 15.13 21.06
CA TYR A 625 9.54 15.52 22.11
C TYR A 625 9.09 16.73 22.93
N VAL A 626 8.30 17.65 22.37
CA VAL A 626 7.63 18.68 23.17
C VAL A 626 6.79 18.03 24.28
N MET A 627 6.04 16.96 23.98
CA MET A 627 5.31 16.22 25.01
C MET A 627 6.21 15.50 26.02
N ARG A 628 7.32 14.91 25.55
CA ARG A 628 8.29 14.19 26.40
C ARG A 628 8.95 15.12 27.42
N ASP A 629 9.43 16.27 26.94
CA ASP A 629 10.30 17.17 27.70
C ASP A 629 9.49 18.20 28.51
N MET A 630 8.24 18.47 28.10
CA MET A 630 7.30 19.35 28.79
C MET A 630 5.99 18.63 29.12
N PRO A 631 6.02 17.62 30.02
CA PRO A 631 4.86 16.78 30.32
C PRO A 631 3.76 17.52 31.10
N ASP A 632 4.07 18.60 31.81
CA ASP A 632 3.06 19.38 32.56
C ASP A 632 2.13 20.15 31.62
N LEU A 633 0.93 19.61 31.36
CA LEU A 633 -0.11 20.19 30.50
C LEU A 633 -0.56 21.59 30.94
N SER A 634 -0.31 21.99 32.20
CA SER A 634 -0.65 23.32 32.70
C SER A 634 0.44 24.38 32.49
N SER A 635 1.63 23.99 32.03
CA SER A 635 2.72 24.92 31.72
C SER A 635 2.33 25.89 30.60
N GLU A 636 2.55 27.19 30.84
CA GLU A 636 2.38 28.26 29.86
C GLU A 636 3.69 28.63 29.14
N ASP A 637 4.75 27.82 29.28
CA ASP A 637 6.02 28.01 28.57
C ASP A 637 5.93 27.60 27.09
N TYR A 638 5.02 28.24 26.35
CA TYR A 638 4.81 27.98 24.92
C TYR A 638 6.01 28.37 24.06
N GLU A 639 6.82 29.33 24.54
CA GLU A 639 8.06 29.74 23.89
C GLU A 639 9.14 28.65 24.02
N GLY A 640 9.30 28.06 25.21
CA GLY A 640 10.15 26.88 25.39
C GLY A 640 9.69 25.68 24.57
N MET A 641 8.37 25.44 24.48
CA MET A 641 7.80 24.41 23.60
C MET A 641 8.14 24.67 22.12
N MET A 642 8.08 25.92 21.68
CA MET A 642 8.44 26.32 20.33
C MET A 642 9.93 26.11 20.06
N ASN A 643 10.80 26.54 20.97
CA ASN A 643 12.25 26.31 20.85
C ASN A 643 12.56 24.81 20.74
N ARG A 644 11.86 23.99 21.53
CA ARG A 644 12.00 22.52 21.45
C ARG A 644 11.54 21.97 20.11
N LEU A 645 10.45 22.51 19.54
CA LEU A 645 9.92 22.12 18.23
C LEU A 645 10.84 22.52 17.08
N GLU A 646 11.48 23.70 17.17
CA GLU A 646 12.47 24.19 16.19
C GLU A 646 13.68 23.26 16.10
N GLY A 647 13.95 22.46 17.13
CA GLY A 647 15.05 21.51 17.18
C GLY A 647 16.40 22.21 17.28
N GLY A 648 17.48 21.42 17.22
CA GLY A 648 18.84 21.90 17.48
C GLY A 648 19.03 22.18 18.97
N GLU A 649 19.71 21.30 19.68
CA GLU A 649 20.10 21.60 21.06
C GLU A 649 21.18 22.69 21.07
N GLU A 650 20.98 23.68 21.93
CA GLU A 650 22.06 24.49 22.51
C GLU A 650 22.99 23.56 23.31
N GLU A 651 24.28 23.47 22.96
CA GLU A 651 25.38 23.69 23.92
C GLU A 651 26.79 23.64 23.31
N GLU A 652 27.64 24.47 23.90
CA GLU A 652 29.01 24.86 23.58
C GLU A 652 30.08 23.75 23.68
N SER A 653 29.80 22.50 23.35
CA SER A 653 30.84 21.47 23.34
C SER A 653 30.69 20.43 22.22
N ASN A 654 31.68 20.44 21.32
CA ASN A 654 31.96 19.47 20.26
C ASN A 654 31.07 19.51 19.00
N ASN A 655 31.33 20.46 18.10
CA ASN A 655 31.39 20.40 16.61
C ASN A 655 30.49 19.46 15.76
N ASN A 656 29.48 18.77 16.29
CA ASN A 656 28.56 17.90 15.56
C ASN A 656 27.12 18.31 15.87
N THR A 657 26.70 19.47 15.38
CA THR A 657 25.30 19.88 15.39
C THR A 657 24.48 18.92 14.52
N THR A 658 23.65 18.08 15.13
CA THR A 658 22.65 17.30 14.38
C THR A 658 21.59 18.27 13.84
N ASP A 659 21.53 18.44 12.53
CA ASP A 659 20.52 19.24 11.81
C ASP A 659 19.13 18.58 11.88
N SER A 660 18.56 18.56 13.09
CA SER A 660 17.27 17.96 13.41
C SER A 660 16.11 18.96 13.29
N SER A 661 16.39 20.20 12.88
CA SER A 661 15.34 21.20 12.71
C SER A 661 14.36 20.75 11.63
N PRO A 662 13.04 20.82 11.87
CA PRO A 662 12.07 20.42 10.86
C PRO A 662 11.83 21.51 9.81
N PHE A 663 12.32 22.74 9.99
CA PHE A 663 12.04 23.84 9.07
C PHE A 663 13.17 23.98 8.06
N TYR A 664 12.89 23.96 6.75
CA TYR A 664 13.93 24.15 5.72
C TYR A 664 14.54 25.55 5.74
N GLU A 665 13.81 26.54 6.28
CA GLU A 665 14.22 27.93 6.47
C GLU A 665 13.88 28.38 7.89
N PRO A 666 14.64 29.31 8.50
CA PRO A 666 14.25 29.92 9.77
C PRO A 666 12.86 30.54 9.68
N LEU A 667 12.05 30.34 10.73
CA LEU A 667 10.71 30.91 10.77
C LEU A 667 10.74 32.44 10.86
N THR A 668 9.83 33.08 10.13
CA THR A 668 9.59 34.52 10.34
C THR A 668 8.97 34.76 11.72
N PRO A 669 9.10 35.97 12.30
CA PRO A 669 8.44 36.31 13.55
C PRO A 669 6.92 36.05 13.54
N GLU A 670 6.27 36.27 12.40
CA GLU A 670 4.84 36.03 12.20
C GLU A 670 4.51 34.53 12.21
N GLN A 671 5.28 33.72 11.48
CA GLN A 671 5.11 32.27 11.44
C GLN A 671 5.34 31.65 12.82
N ARG A 672 6.41 32.08 13.51
CA ARG A 672 6.74 31.60 14.85
C ARG A 672 5.64 31.94 15.86
N ARG A 673 5.09 33.16 15.83
CA ARG A 673 3.92 33.54 16.65
C ARG A 673 2.69 32.67 16.35
N ALA A 674 2.46 32.32 15.09
CA ALA A 674 1.34 31.46 14.70
C ALA A 674 1.51 30.03 15.24
N PHE A 675 2.71 29.46 15.17
CA PHE A 675 3.00 28.16 15.80
C PHE A 675 2.85 28.19 17.31
N VAL A 676 3.35 29.22 18.00
CA VAL A 676 3.17 29.39 19.46
C VAL A 676 1.68 29.44 19.81
N SER A 677 0.88 30.19 19.05
CA SER A 677 -0.58 30.22 19.24
C SER A 677 -1.21 28.85 19.04
N TRP A 678 -0.80 28.12 18.00
CA TRP A 678 -1.31 26.78 17.74
C TRP A 678 -0.91 25.77 18.82
N ILE A 679 0.33 25.80 19.31
CA ILE A 679 0.80 24.95 20.43
C ILE A 679 -0.07 25.20 21.66
N LYS A 680 -0.38 26.47 21.95
CA LYS A 680 -1.27 26.83 23.06
C LYS A 680 -2.65 26.19 22.91
N ASP A 681 -3.26 26.28 21.73
CA ASP A 681 -4.57 25.69 21.48
C ASP A 681 -4.53 24.15 21.61
N TRP A 682 -3.52 23.49 21.02
CA TRP A 682 -3.30 22.05 21.16
C TRP A 682 -3.14 21.62 22.63
N ARG A 683 -2.35 22.34 23.42
CA ARG A 683 -2.15 22.05 24.86
C ARG A 683 -3.42 22.22 25.67
N GLN A 684 -4.25 23.21 25.37
CA GLN A 684 -5.54 23.40 26.02
C GLN A 684 -6.50 22.23 25.73
N VAL A 685 -6.54 21.76 24.48
CA VAL A 685 -7.36 20.59 24.10
C VAL A 685 -6.83 19.32 24.78
N LEU A 686 -5.51 19.11 24.84
CA LEU A 686 -4.91 17.99 25.58
C LEU A 686 -5.27 18.05 27.08
N GLN A 687 -5.16 19.21 27.71
CA GLN A 687 -5.52 19.39 29.12
C GLN A 687 -7.01 19.08 29.36
N ALA A 688 -7.89 19.50 28.45
CA ALA A 688 -9.32 19.22 28.51
C ALA A 688 -9.67 17.73 28.31
N SER A 689 -8.83 16.98 27.58
CA SER A 689 -9.04 15.55 27.31
C SER A 689 -8.88 14.65 28.54
N GLN A 690 -8.29 15.15 29.63
CA GLN A 690 -8.00 14.42 30.88
C GLN A 690 -7.13 13.16 30.70
N LEU A 691 -6.44 13.02 29.56
CA LEU A 691 -5.45 11.99 29.33
C LEU A 691 -4.17 12.30 30.13
N SER A 692 -3.48 11.26 30.59
CA SER A 692 -2.18 11.46 31.23
C SER A 692 -1.11 11.82 30.19
N SER A 693 -0.11 12.60 30.61
CA SER A 693 1.01 12.99 29.73
C SER A 693 1.78 11.80 29.18
N ASP A 694 1.92 10.73 29.98
CA ASP A 694 2.54 9.48 29.57
C ASP A 694 1.73 8.79 28.46
N GLU A 695 0.41 8.70 28.60
CA GLU A 695 -0.45 8.12 27.55
C GLU A 695 -0.41 8.93 26.25
N ILE A 696 -0.41 10.27 26.35
CA ILE A 696 -0.29 11.17 25.20
C ILE A 696 1.06 10.94 24.51
N TYR A 697 2.16 10.96 25.27
CA TYR A 697 3.51 10.76 24.73
C TYR A 697 3.67 9.40 24.07
N GLN A 698 3.22 8.30 24.70
CA GLN A 698 3.34 6.96 24.11
C GLN A 698 2.52 6.83 22.82
N ARG A 699 1.34 7.45 22.76
CA ARG A 699 0.53 7.47 21.54
C ARG A 699 1.21 8.23 20.42
N MET A 700 1.79 9.41 20.72
CA MET A 700 2.55 10.17 19.75
C MET A 700 3.82 9.43 19.30
N LYS A 701 4.57 8.82 20.24
CA LYS A 701 5.79 8.04 19.94
C LYS A 701 5.52 6.91 18.94
N THR A 702 4.38 6.22 19.07
CA THR A 702 3.99 5.09 18.20
C THR A 702 3.27 5.52 16.92
N ALA A 703 2.78 6.77 16.84
CA ALA A 703 2.22 7.35 15.62
C ALA A 703 3.27 8.08 14.77
N ASN A 704 4.30 8.65 15.40
CA ASN A 704 5.28 9.55 14.80
C ASN A 704 6.67 8.89 14.78
N PRO A 705 7.04 8.21 13.66
CA PRO A 705 8.34 7.54 13.55
C PRO A 705 9.48 8.55 13.61
N LYS A 706 10.61 8.14 14.19
CA LYS A 706 11.86 8.88 14.12
C LYS A 706 12.54 8.66 12.77
N TYR A 707 12.51 7.42 12.28
CA TYR A 707 13.14 7.02 11.03
C TYR A 707 12.12 6.56 9.99
N VAL A 708 12.29 7.06 8.77
CA VAL A 708 11.61 6.58 7.57
C VAL A 708 12.63 6.42 6.46
N LEU A 709 12.34 5.56 5.48
CA LEU A 709 13.25 5.23 4.39
C LEU A 709 13.25 6.32 3.32
N ARG A 710 13.98 7.42 3.58
CA ARG A 710 14.06 8.57 2.68
C ARG A 710 14.75 8.20 1.38
N GLU A 711 14.40 8.91 0.30
CA GLU A 711 14.90 8.55 -1.02
C GLU A 711 16.43 8.66 -1.14
N TRP A 712 17.03 9.71 -0.57
CA TRP A 712 18.48 9.87 -0.61
C TRP A 712 19.23 8.72 0.08
N MET A 713 18.65 8.15 1.15
CA MET A 713 19.21 6.97 1.84
C MET A 713 19.20 5.75 0.91
N LEU A 714 18.11 5.54 0.18
CA LEU A 714 18.00 4.48 -0.82
C LEU A 714 19.03 4.66 -1.92
N VAL A 715 19.23 5.90 -2.39
CA VAL A 715 20.20 6.23 -3.43
C VAL A 715 21.61 5.88 -3.01
N ASP A 716 22.02 6.25 -1.80
CA ASP A 716 23.32 5.90 -1.26
C ASP A 716 23.48 4.36 -1.19
N ALA A 717 22.45 3.67 -0.69
CA ALA A 717 22.46 2.21 -0.56
C ALA A 717 22.57 1.47 -1.91
N TYR A 718 21.74 1.82 -2.90
CA TYR A 718 21.80 1.12 -4.19
C TYR A 718 23.02 1.53 -5.03
N THR A 719 23.56 2.74 -4.82
CA THR A 719 24.80 3.19 -5.49
C THR A 719 26.01 2.43 -4.94
N ALA A 720 26.11 2.25 -3.63
CA ALA A 720 27.13 1.39 -3.02
C ALA A 720 26.97 -0.07 -3.47
N ALA A 721 25.73 -0.59 -3.46
CA ALA A 721 25.44 -1.97 -3.83
C ALA A 721 25.76 -2.29 -5.30
N ALA A 722 25.60 -1.32 -6.21
CA ALA A 722 26.01 -1.47 -7.61
C ALA A 722 27.53 -1.67 -7.78
N ASN A 723 28.32 -1.23 -6.80
CA ASN A 723 29.77 -1.45 -6.74
C ASN A 723 30.16 -2.64 -5.85
N GLY A 724 29.19 -3.46 -5.41
CA GLY A 724 29.41 -4.65 -4.59
C GLY A 724 29.53 -4.37 -3.08
N ASP A 725 29.36 -3.12 -2.64
CA ASP A 725 29.32 -2.76 -1.22
C ASP A 725 27.89 -2.73 -0.70
N TYR A 726 27.56 -3.67 0.18
CA TYR A 726 26.23 -3.80 0.78
C TYR A 726 26.17 -3.30 2.24
N SER A 727 27.18 -2.57 2.73
CA SER A 727 27.23 -2.06 4.10
C SER A 727 26.04 -1.14 4.42
N ILE A 728 25.89 -0.05 3.66
CA ILE A 728 24.78 0.91 3.81
C ILE A 728 23.41 0.22 3.71
N LEU A 729 23.28 -0.75 2.80
CA LEU A 729 22.06 -1.54 2.65
C LEU A 729 21.73 -2.34 3.93
N LYS A 730 22.72 -2.93 4.58
CA LYS A 730 22.55 -3.65 5.85
C LYS A 730 22.21 -2.69 6.99
N ASP A 731 22.92 -1.57 7.08
CA ASP A 731 22.66 -0.53 8.09
C ASP A 731 21.21 -0.03 8.00
N LEU A 732 20.72 0.25 6.79
CA LEU A 732 19.31 0.62 6.59
C LEU A 732 18.35 -0.52 6.91
N SER A 733 18.70 -1.77 6.62
CA SER A 733 17.87 -2.93 6.96
C SER A 733 17.77 -3.17 8.46
N GLU A 734 18.75 -2.74 9.26
CA GLU A 734 18.72 -2.76 10.72
C GLU A 734 17.91 -1.56 11.25
N LEU A 735 18.19 -0.35 10.76
CA LEU A 735 17.51 0.89 11.14
C LEU A 735 15.97 0.79 11.04
N ILE A 736 15.48 0.22 9.93
CA ILE A 736 14.03 0.14 9.66
C ILE A 736 13.29 -0.82 10.60
N GLN A 737 13.97 -1.66 11.37
CA GLN A 737 13.32 -2.60 12.31
C GLN A 737 12.77 -1.89 13.55
N HIS A 738 13.30 -0.71 13.86
CA HIS A 738 12.95 0.06 15.06
C HIS A 738 12.64 1.54 14.73
N PRO A 739 11.68 1.82 13.82
CA PRO A 739 11.50 3.17 13.26
C PRO A 739 10.99 4.20 14.28
N TYR A 740 10.46 3.74 15.43
CA TYR A 740 9.93 4.58 16.51
C TYR A 740 10.89 4.76 17.68
N GLU A 741 11.96 3.97 17.74
CA GLU A 741 12.95 4.06 18.80
C GLU A 741 13.96 5.18 18.53
N GLU A 742 14.74 5.52 19.56
CA GLU A 742 15.73 6.59 19.43
C GLU A 742 16.92 6.21 18.53
N GLY A 743 17.22 4.91 18.42
CA GLY A 743 18.41 4.43 17.71
C GLY A 743 19.71 4.79 18.44
N THR A 744 20.85 4.52 17.81
CA THR A 744 22.18 4.89 18.31
C THR A 744 22.49 6.37 18.01
N ALA A 745 23.61 6.86 18.58
CA ALA A 745 24.09 8.20 18.30
C ALA A 745 24.50 8.36 16.83
N GLU A 746 25.12 7.32 16.26
CA GLU A 746 25.55 7.26 14.86
C GLU A 746 24.35 7.24 13.91
N GLU A 747 23.33 6.43 14.21
CA GLU A 747 22.07 6.41 13.45
C GLU A 747 21.36 7.75 13.48
N THR A 748 21.30 8.38 14.66
CA THR A 748 20.69 9.71 14.82
C THR A 748 21.45 10.75 13.99
N ALA A 749 22.78 10.80 14.09
CA ALA A 749 23.60 11.74 13.34
C ALA A 749 23.51 11.53 11.82
N SER A 750 23.38 10.27 11.39
CA SER A 750 23.34 9.92 9.97
C SER A 750 21.97 10.14 9.34
N TYR A 751 20.89 9.78 10.04
CA TYR A 751 19.56 9.58 9.45
C TYR A 751 18.44 10.44 10.06
N PHE A 752 18.59 10.95 11.29
CA PHE A 752 17.61 11.88 11.89
C PHE A 752 17.91 13.34 11.52
N ARG A 753 17.93 13.60 10.21
CA ARG A 753 18.22 14.92 9.62
C ARG A 753 17.45 15.12 8.33
N ARG A 754 17.39 16.38 7.88
CA ARG A 754 16.81 16.75 6.58
C ARG A 754 17.61 16.13 5.43
N ALA A 755 16.98 16.02 4.26
CA ALA A 755 17.68 15.56 3.07
C ALA A 755 18.83 16.53 2.73
N PRO A 756 19.97 16.04 2.22
CA PRO A 756 21.01 16.90 1.66
C PRO A 756 20.42 17.72 0.50
N GLU A 757 20.79 19.00 0.42
CA GLU A 757 20.24 19.95 -0.57
C GLU A 757 20.42 19.48 -2.02
N SER A 758 21.50 18.74 -2.31
CA SER A 758 21.77 18.11 -3.60
C SER A 758 20.70 17.11 -4.05
N SER A 759 19.88 16.58 -3.13
CA SER A 759 18.87 15.55 -3.39
C SER A 759 17.55 16.13 -3.88
N HIS A 760 17.28 17.41 -3.63
CA HIS A 760 15.97 18.04 -3.86
C HIS A 760 15.66 18.32 -5.34
N ALA A 761 16.67 18.31 -6.22
CA ALA A 761 16.49 18.66 -7.62
C ALA A 761 16.92 17.56 -8.60
N ARG A 762 17.67 16.54 -8.17
CA ARG A 762 18.24 15.51 -9.07
C ARG A 762 17.20 14.47 -9.50
N GLY A 763 17.17 14.10 -10.77
CA GLY A 763 16.37 12.97 -11.26
C GLY A 763 16.83 11.65 -10.61
N GLY A 764 15.88 10.77 -10.26
CA GLY A 764 16.19 9.55 -9.50
C GLY A 764 16.29 9.74 -7.99
N THR A 765 16.25 10.99 -7.49
CA THR A 765 16.02 11.32 -6.07
C THR A 765 14.77 12.18 -5.89
N ALA A 766 14.64 13.27 -6.63
CA ALA A 766 13.53 14.22 -6.52
C ALA A 766 12.26 13.71 -7.23
N PHE A 767 12.42 13.07 -8.39
CA PHE A 767 11.34 12.51 -9.21
C PHE A 767 11.80 11.24 -9.96
N MET A 768 10.83 10.42 -10.38
CA MET A 768 11.05 9.15 -11.08
C MET A 768 10.00 8.90 -12.17
N SER A 769 10.34 8.09 -13.17
CA SER A 769 9.43 7.64 -14.25
C SER A 769 8.95 6.21 -14.07
#